data_AF-A0A9D8NW77-F1
#
_entry.id   AF-A0A9D8NW77-F1
#
_cell.length_a   1.000
_cell.length_b   1.000
_cell.length_c   1.000
_cell.angle_alpha   90.00
_cell.angle_beta   90.00
_cell.angle_gamma   90.00
#
_symmetry.space_group_name_H-M   'P 1'
#
loop_
_entity.id
_entity.type
_entity.pdbx_description
1 polymer ?
#
loop_
_entity_poly.entity_id
_entity_poly.type
_entity_poly.pdbx_seq_one_letter_code
_entity_poly.pdbx_strand_id
1 'polypeptide(L)'
;MTQSKNQPTRKAEQLKQVAPLLREADVLVKAKQFPAALEEIRKARLIDPKNLYALAYEDRVRAIQSQAERGELQPLSPILEHVLNLALVEAERTAEVVTKQEEQLEARMREESERQRAEEGRRAAIEEKISGLIARAEEYCTKKDFHRALDEVARAYLLDPSNPRITSLEERIRTAQEEELRLQESLQAQREREREDRKRELIQERMDQLKRDREEKERKEHEARQVAQQAKIRQYISRSKELMEKGDLDAALSELVFAIVIAPLDEEILTLERQIKERQEKAELERMEEYKKRQEERQQKLKDLEESLQKQIAVADDLARNNRFAEALRVITRAMALDPMNAALQECEQRIVTMRDEADRVAEEERRRQEEAMQKRHEEELKRLEEAERKKALISEKKELESVEARKQEQIAGHLDRARKSLDAQQFEDALAEVALAFIIDPFDERVKTLEQEIRNHQEQQRLLVEERTDAGEMVQETSKANVEETIAIHLLEAERLRAIKEYTQALDEVARAFLLDPLNENVQQFETELRMEFEQHRAEQDAQRRVREQISLAKDLMGQGLFEEALAEVQKGFTAGRRQEELTILQEEIVTAQKRFLAQQTEEKRRAQLSEHTDRARQFLVARDAENARQEVEAGLLINPEDAVLAAMKNDVAELAQVLARERAENERLQALRNHAQRAKEYFKNKRYDEALTEIAIGYTVEENNSELKELEELIWSQRSMDYEASTEKSRGGKKSGEEQESERLVKIHLRAAEKFAEQFEFSKAFDEIAKASAIDPLHDEIRRCEANIRRDQAKHEKKDQPLKLIYPDRKSAADGK
;
A
#
# COMPACT_ATOMS: atom_id res chain seq x y z
N MET A 1 -43.82 28.78 -24.64
CA MET A 1 -44.70 29.97 -24.51
C MET A 1 -43.81 31.21 -24.40
N THR A 2 -43.42 31.78 -25.54
CA THR A 2 -42.52 32.93 -25.63
C THR A 2 -42.98 33.79 -26.81
N GLN A 3 -44.13 34.44 -26.65
CA GLN A 3 -44.63 35.43 -27.60
C GLN A 3 -45.23 36.60 -26.80
N SER A 4 -44.40 37.53 -26.33
CA SER A 4 -44.88 38.89 -25.99
C SER A 4 -43.72 39.87 -25.72
N LYS A 5 -42.73 39.96 -26.62
CA LYS A 5 -41.67 41.00 -26.53
C LYS A 5 -41.70 42.05 -27.67
N ASN A 6 -42.63 41.96 -28.62
CA ASN A 6 -42.78 42.93 -29.73
C ASN A 6 -43.95 43.92 -29.55
N GLN A 7 -44.41 44.20 -28.33
CA GLN A 7 -45.51 45.16 -28.11
C GLN A 7 -45.17 46.67 -28.24
N PRO A 8 -43.93 47.16 -28.06
CA PRO A 8 -43.71 48.61 -28.08
C PRO A 8 -43.73 49.21 -29.50
N THR A 9 -43.27 48.48 -30.52
CA THR A 9 -43.21 48.99 -31.91
C THR A 9 -44.59 49.20 -32.53
N ARG A 10 -45.56 48.32 -32.23
CA ARG A 10 -46.94 48.45 -32.72
C ARG A 10 -47.66 49.70 -32.21
N LYS A 11 -47.38 50.14 -30.98
CA LYS A 11 -48.01 51.36 -30.42
C LYS A 11 -47.50 52.63 -31.09
N ALA A 12 -46.21 52.67 -31.43
CA ALA A 12 -45.62 53.81 -32.14
C ALA A 12 -46.16 53.93 -33.57
N GLU A 13 -46.32 52.80 -34.27
CA GLU A 13 -46.94 52.76 -35.61
C GLU A 13 -48.41 53.20 -35.59
N GLN A 14 -49.17 52.79 -34.57
CA GLN A 14 -50.56 53.21 -34.38
C GLN A 14 -50.68 54.73 -34.17
N LEU A 15 -49.80 55.33 -33.35
CA LEU A 15 -49.79 56.78 -33.15
C LEU A 15 -49.42 57.56 -34.42
N LYS A 16 -48.47 57.05 -35.23
CA LYS A 16 -48.12 57.64 -36.54
C LYS A 16 -49.30 57.66 -37.51
N GLN A 17 -50.16 56.64 -37.49
CA GLN A 17 -51.36 56.57 -38.33
C GLN A 17 -52.53 57.42 -37.80
N VAL A 18 -52.64 57.59 -36.48
CA VAL A 18 -53.72 58.37 -35.85
C VAL A 18 -53.51 59.88 -35.99
N ALA A 19 -52.26 60.36 -35.94
CA ALA A 19 -51.94 61.78 -36.03
C ALA A 19 -52.47 62.51 -37.29
N PRO A 20 -52.33 62.00 -38.54
CA PRO A 20 -52.83 62.69 -39.72
C PRO A 20 -54.37 62.76 -39.76
N LEU A 21 -55.06 61.70 -39.32
CA LEU A 21 -56.52 61.65 -39.28
C LEU A 21 -57.10 62.71 -38.33
N LEU A 22 -56.45 62.94 -37.18
CA LEU A 22 -56.86 63.99 -36.25
C LEU A 22 -56.57 65.40 -36.79
N ARG A 23 -55.52 65.59 -37.60
CA ARG A 23 -55.26 66.88 -38.29
C ARG A 23 -56.30 67.15 -39.37
N GLU A 24 -56.64 66.16 -40.17
CA GLU A 24 -57.69 66.26 -41.19
C GLU A 24 -59.05 66.58 -40.55
N ALA A 25 -59.36 65.94 -39.43
CA ALA A 25 -60.55 66.27 -38.65
C ALA A 25 -60.56 67.75 -38.21
N ASP A 26 -59.44 68.31 -37.73
CA ASP A 26 -59.35 69.72 -37.34
C ASP A 26 -59.56 70.68 -38.52
N VAL A 27 -59.02 70.34 -39.70
CA VAL A 27 -59.26 71.11 -40.93
C VAL A 27 -60.74 71.09 -41.31
N LEU A 28 -61.41 69.94 -41.20
CA LEU A 28 -62.83 69.78 -41.48
C LEU A 28 -63.72 70.53 -40.47
N VAL A 29 -63.34 70.57 -39.18
CA VAL A 29 -64.01 71.38 -38.14
C VAL A 29 -63.92 72.87 -38.48
N LYS A 30 -62.74 73.34 -38.89
CA LYS A 30 -62.52 74.74 -39.32
C LYS A 30 -63.35 75.10 -40.56
N ALA A 31 -63.53 74.15 -41.47
CA ALA A 31 -64.42 74.28 -42.63
C ALA A 31 -65.93 74.16 -42.29
N LYS A 32 -66.28 74.00 -41.01
CA LYS A 32 -67.65 73.76 -40.49
C LYS A 32 -68.31 72.48 -41.02
N GLN A 33 -67.52 71.51 -41.48
CA GLN A 33 -67.99 70.19 -41.95
C GLN A 33 -67.94 69.19 -40.79
N PHE A 34 -68.71 69.44 -39.73
CA PHE A 34 -68.69 68.64 -38.50
C PHE A 34 -68.98 67.15 -38.67
N PRO A 35 -69.93 66.71 -39.53
CA PRO A 35 -70.18 65.29 -39.73
C PRO A 35 -68.97 64.55 -40.31
N ALA A 36 -68.28 65.17 -41.27
CA ALA A 36 -67.09 64.59 -41.88
C ALA A 36 -65.92 64.54 -40.88
N ALA A 37 -65.75 65.58 -40.06
CA ALA A 37 -64.75 65.59 -39.00
C ALA A 37 -64.96 64.47 -37.98
N LEU A 38 -66.21 64.21 -37.57
CA LEU A 38 -66.52 63.12 -36.64
C LEU A 38 -66.21 61.74 -37.23
N GLU A 39 -66.37 61.55 -38.54
CA GLU A 39 -65.98 60.30 -39.21
C GLU A 39 -64.46 60.09 -39.22
N GLU A 40 -63.66 61.12 -39.47
CA GLU A 40 -62.19 61.01 -39.39
C GLU A 40 -61.70 60.73 -37.96
N ILE A 41 -62.35 61.32 -36.94
CA ILE A 41 -62.05 61.03 -35.53
C ILE A 41 -62.43 59.58 -35.17
N ARG A 42 -63.54 59.06 -35.71
CA ARG A 42 -63.92 57.65 -35.54
C ARG A 42 -62.89 56.71 -36.17
N LYS A 43 -62.37 57.03 -37.36
CA LYS A 43 -61.28 56.26 -37.98
C LYS A 43 -60.03 56.26 -37.11
N ALA A 44 -59.66 57.42 -36.55
CA ALA A 44 -58.57 57.50 -35.58
C ALA A 44 -58.81 56.61 -34.34
N ARG A 45 -60.03 56.57 -33.81
CA ARG A 45 -60.41 55.69 -32.68
C ARG A 45 -60.46 54.21 -33.04
N LEU A 46 -60.70 53.85 -34.30
CA LEU A 46 -60.63 52.44 -34.73
C LEU A 46 -59.19 51.91 -34.72
N ILE A 47 -58.21 52.78 -35.00
CA ILE A 47 -56.79 52.43 -34.99
C ILE A 47 -56.26 52.34 -33.55
N ASP A 48 -56.60 53.30 -32.69
CA ASP A 48 -56.33 53.24 -31.25
C ASP A 48 -57.58 53.55 -30.42
N PRO A 49 -58.32 52.50 -29.99
CA PRO A 49 -59.54 52.66 -29.20
C PRO A 49 -59.30 53.30 -27.83
N LYS A 50 -58.07 53.30 -27.33
CA LYS A 50 -57.69 53.83 -26.01
C LYS A 50 -57.11 55.24 -26.10
N ASN A 51 -57.03 55.83 -27.29
CA ASN A 51 -56.54 57.19 -27.43
C ASN A 51 -57.54 58.19 -26.82
N LEU A 52 -57.22 58.62 -25.60
CA LEU A 52 -58.03 59.57 -24.82
C LEU A 52 -58.16 60.92 -25.54
N TYR A 53 -57.18 61.28 -26.37
CA TYR A 53 -57.20 62.51 -27.15
C TYR A 53 -58.27 62.46 -28.24
N ALA A 54 -58.34 61.37 -29.00
CA ALA A 54 -59.36 61.21 -30.04
C ALA A 54 -60.78 61.20 -29.46
N LEU A 55 -60.97 60.59 -28.28
CA LEU A 55 -62.25 60.60 -27.56
C LEU A 55 -62.64 62.02 -27.12
N ALA A 56 -61.73 62.74 -26.44
CA ALA A 56 -61.99 64.10 -25.98
C ALA A 56 -62.23 65.06 -27.16
N TYR A 57 -61.55 64.83 -28.29
CA TYR A 57 -61.72 65.62 -29.51
C TYR A 57 -63.07 65.33 -30.19
N GLU A 58 -63.55 64.08 -30.18
CA GLU A 58 -64.90 63.72 -30.66
C GLU A 58 -66.00 64.46 -29.89
N ASP A 59 -65.94 64.41 -28.55
CA ASP A 59 -66.92 65.07 -27.68
C ASP A 59 -66.93 66.59 -27.89
N ARG A 60 -65.74 67.16 -28.11
CA ARG A 60 -65.59 68.59 -28.40
C ARG A 60 -66.21 68.98 -29.74
N VAL A 61 -65.99 68.21 -30.80
CA VAL A 61 -66.59 68.49 -32.11
C VAL A 61 -68.11 68.38 -32.06
N ARG A 62 -68.66 67.42 -31.32
CA ARG A 62 -70.11 67.32 -31.06
C ARG A 62 -70.65 68.53 -30.31
N ALA A 63 -69.92 69.05 -29.32
CA ALA A 63 -70.31 70.24 -28.59
C ALA A 63 -70.30 71.49 -29.49
N ILE A 64 -69.28 71.65 -30.35
CA ILE A 64 -69.19 72.75 -31.33
C ILE A 64 -70.32 72.66 -32.36
N GLN A 65 -70.62 71.46 -32.87
CA GLN A 65 -71.75 71.25 -33.79
C GLN A 65 -73.08 71.66 -33.14
N SER A 66 -73.29 71.26 -31.88
CA SER A 66 -74.49 71.60 -31.10
C SER A 66 -74.61 73.11 -30.84
N GLN A 67 -73.49 73.82 -30.67
CA GLN A 67 -73.45 75.29 -30.53
C GLN A 67 -73.67 76.00 -31.87
N ALA A 68 -73.13 75.47 -32.97
CA ALA A 68 -73.33 76.00 -34.31
C ALA A 68 -74.81 75.93 -34.74
N GLU A 69 -75.52 74.85 -34.39
CA GLU A 69 -76.96 74.69 -34.64
C GLU A 69 -77.83 75.68 -33.84
N ARG A 70 -77.32 76.21 -32.71
CA ARG A 70 -77.99 77.22 -31.88
C ARG A 70 -77.67 78.67 -32.29
N GLY A 71 -76.81 78.88 -33.29
CA GLY A 71 -76.46 80.20 -33.81
C GLY A 71 -75.50 81.03 -32.94
N GLU A 72 -74.99 80.48 -31.83
CA GLU A 72 -74.05 81.14 -30.92
C GLU A 72 -72.63 80.59 -31.10
N LEU A 73 -71.96 81.01 -32.17
CA LEU A 73 -70.55 80.66 -32.40
C LEU A 73 -69.64 81.63 -31.62
N GLN A 74 -69.32 81.29 -30.37
CA GLN A 74 -68.19 81.93 -29.70
C GLN A 74 -66.88 81.48 -30.37
N PRO A 75 -65.94 82.40 -30.69
CA PRO A 75 -64.65 82.03 -31.24
C PRO A 75 -63.90 81.11 -30.26
N LEU A 76 -63.37 80.00 -30.78
CA LEU A 76 -62.66 78.99 -30.00
C LEU A 76 -61.58 79.64 -29.13
N SER A 77 -61.64 79.37 -27.82
CA SER A 77 -60.69 79.91 -26.84
C SER A 77 -59.23 79.63 -27.26
N PRO A 78 -58.36 80.66 -27.33
CA PRO A 78 -56.95 80.51 -27.74
C PRO A 78 -56.13 79.58 -26.83
N ILE A 79 -56.63 79.31 -25.62
CA ILE A 79 -56.03 78.33 -24.69
C ILE A 79 -56.08 76.91 -25.27
N LEU A 80 -57.09 76.58 -26.08
CA LEU A 80 -57.26 75.23 -26.62
C LEU A 80 -56.54 74.98 -27.94
N GLU A 81 -56.27 76.00 -28.76
CA GLU A 81 -55.31 75.86 -29.86
C GLU A 81 -53.90 75.61 -29.31
N HIS A 82 -53.57 76.20 -28.15
CA HIS A 82 -52.31 75.96 -27.48
C HIS A 82 -52.17 74.51 -26.98
N VAL A 83 -53.23 73.92 -26.41
CA VAL A 83 -53.22 72.51 -25.96
C VAL A 83 -53.15 71.52 -27.13
N LEU A 84 -53.81 71.81 -28.26
CA LEU A 84 -53.71 70.98 -29.48
C LEU A 84 -52.30 71.06 -30.09
N ASN A 85 -51.71 72.25 -30.16
CA ASN A 85 -50.35 72.42 -30.66
C ASN A 85 -49.31 71.79 -29.71
N LEU A 86 -49.51 71.85 -28.40
CA LEU A 86 -48.65 71.16 -27.42
C LEU A 86 -48.73 69.63 -27.58
N ALA A 87 -49.93 69.06 -27.74
CA ALA A 87 -50.09 67.62 -27.94
C ALA A 87 -49.49 67.13 -29.28
N LEU A 88 -49.60 67.93 -30.35
CA LEU A 88 -48.96 67.64 -31.64
C LEU A 88 -47.43 67.72 -31.56
N VAL A 89 -46.88 68.74 -30.88
CA VAL A 89 -45.44 68.88 -30.67
C VAL A 89 -44.90 67.78 -29.76
N GLU A 90 -45.67 67.32 -28.77
CA GLU A 90 -45.29 66.21 -27.89
C GLU A 90 -45.36 64.85 -28.62
N ALA A 91 -46.33 64.66 -29.51
CA ALA A 91 -46.40 63.50 -30.41
C ALA A 91 -45.26 63.48 -31.44
N GLU A 92 -44.88 64.64 -31.98
CA GLU A 92 -43.74 64.76 -32.91
C GLU A 92 -42.40 64.54 -32.18
N ARG A 93 -42.22 65.09 -30.97
CA ARG A 93 -41.03 64.84 -30.13
C ARG A 93 -40.92 63.38 -29.73
N THR A 94 -42.02 62.71 -29.39
CA THR A 94 -41.99 61.28 -29.07
C THR A 94 -41.71 60.42 -30.30
N ALA A 95 -42.21 60.79 -31.48
CA ALA A 95 -41.87 60.12 -32.74
C ALA A 95 -40.39 60.32 -33.14
N GLU A 96 -39.81 61.51 -32.92
CA GLU A 96 -38.38 61.78 -33.13
C GLU A 96 -37.48 61.03 -32.13
N VAL A 97 -37.90 60.94 -30.87
CA VAL A 97 -37.16 60.16 -29.86
C VAL A 97 -37.24 58.67 -30.18
N VAL A 98 -38.38 58.16 -30.64
CA VAL A 98 -38.53 56.75 -31.04
C VAL A 98 -37.71 56.44 -32.29
N THR A 99 -37.68 57.32 -33.30
CA THR A 99 -36.85 57.11 -34.49
C THR A 99 -35.35 57.16 -34.19
N LYS A 100 -34.90 58.08 -33.31
CA LYS A 100 -33.51 58.08 -32.82
C LYS A 100 -33.19 56.83 -31.99
N GLN A 101 -34.13 56.30 -31.22
CA GLN A 101 -33.96 55.04 -30.50
C GLN A 101 -33.93 53.83 -31.44
N GLU A 102 -34.73 53.82 -32.51
CA GLU A 102 -34.71 52.79 -33.55
C GLU A 102 -33.38 52.79 -34.32
N GLU A 103 -32.87 53.95 -34.72
CA GLU A 103 -31.55 54.09 -35.37
C GLU A 103 -30.41 53.64 -34.45
N GLN A 104 -30.47 53.95 -33.16
CA GLN A 104 -29.49 53.48 -32.17
C GLN A 104 -29.57 51.96 -31.95
N LEU A 105 -30.77 51.39 -31.95
CA LEU A 105 -30.96 49.93 -31.87
C LEU A 105 -30.47 49.23 -33.14
N GLU A 106 -30.74 49.78 -34.32
CA GLU A 106 -30.22 49.24 -35.58
C GLU A 106 -28.70 49.31 -35.65
N ALA A 107 -28.09 50.42 -35.19
CA ALA A 107 -26.64 50.53 -35.09
C ALA A 107 -26.05 49.48 -34.14
N ARG A 108 -26.68 49.25 -32.98
CA ARG A 108 -26.29 48.18 -32.04
C ARG A 108 -26.46 46.79 -32.66
N MET A 109 -27.55 46.55 -33.38
CA MET A 109 -27.78 45.26 -34.06
C MET A 109 -26.76 45.02 -35.17
N ARG A 110 -26.35 46.05 -35.91
CA ARG A 110 -25.26 45.93 -36.92
C ARG A 110 -23.92 45.65 -36.26
N GLU A 111 -23.58 46.39 -35.20
CA GLU A 111 -22.35 46.16 -34.43
C GLU A 111 -22.31 44.76 -33.80
N GLU A 112 -23.42 44.29 -33.23
CA GLU A 112 -23.56 42.92 -32.72
C GLU A 112 -23.42 41.88 -33.83
N SER A 113 -23.97 42.13 -35.02
CA SER A 113 -23.84 41.22 -36.17
C SER A 113 -22.40 41.14 -36.69
N GLU A 114 -21.65 42.24 -36.64
CA GLU A 114 -20.23 42.28 -37.02
C GLU A 114 -19.36 41.60 -35.96
N ARG A 115 -19.67 41.80 -34.67
CA ARG A 115 -19.05 41.05 -33.57
C ARG A 115 -19.29 39.56 -33.70
N GLN A 116 -20.52 39.14 -34.02
CA GLN A 116 -20.85 37.74 -34.26
C GLN A 116 -20.06 37.16 -35.44
N ARG A 117 -19.97 37.87 -36.58
CA ARG A 117 -19.15 37.42 -37.72
C ARG A 117 -17.67 37.32 -37.38
N ALA A 118 -17.15 38.25 -36.59
CA ALA A 118 -15.76 38.21 -36.13
C ALA A 118 -15.51 37.05 -35.15
N GLU A 119 -16.46 36.77 -34.25
CA GLU A 119 -16.41 35.63 -33.34
C GLU A 119 -16.53 34.30 -34.07
N GLU A 120 -17.43 34.19 -35.05
CA GLU A 120 -17.57 33.05 -35.94
C GLU A 120 -16.28 32.80 -36.74
N GLY A 121 -15.65 33.85 -37.26
CA GLY A 121 -14.36 33.76 -37.94
C GLY A 121 -13.23 33.27 -37.01
N ARG A 122 -13.22 33.73 -35.76
CA ARG A 122 -12.27 33.24 -34.73
C ARG A 122 -12.51 31.78 -34.40
N ARG A 123 -13.77 31.37 -34.22
CA ARG A 123 -14.13 29.97 -33.95
C ARG A 123 -13.73 29.06 -35.11
N ALA A 124 -14.02 29.46 -36.35
CA ALA A 124 -13.61 28.71 -37.54
C ALA A 124 -12.08 28.56 -37.64
N ALA A 125 -11.32 29.61 -37.35
CA ALA A 125 -9.85 29.54 -37.35
C ALA A 125 -9.30 28.66 -36.21
N ILE A 126 -9.97 28.62 -35.05
CA ILE A 126 -9.63 27.73 -33.94
C ILE A 126 -9.94 26.28 -34.31
N GLU A 127 -11.10 26.00 -34.88
CA GLU A 127 -11.51 24.67 -35.36
C GLU A 127 -10.55 24.13 -36.42
N GLU A 128 -10.13 24.96 -37.38
CA GLU A 128 -9.15 24.58 -38.41
C GLU A 128 -7.81 24.19 -37.77
N LYS A 129 -7.31 24.97 -36.80
CA LYS A 129 -6.08 24.65 -36.06
C LYS A 129 -6.20 23.35 -35.26
N ILE A 130 -7.33 23.14 -34.57
CA ILE A 130 -7.60 21.91 -33.84
C ILE A 130 -7.61 20.71 -34.80
N SER A 131 -8.24 20.86 -35.97
CA SER A 131 -8.27 19.79 -36.98
C SER A 131 -6.88 19.39 -37.47
N GLY A 132 -5.97 20.37 -37.64
CA GLY A 132 -4.58 20.12 -38.01
C GLY A 132 -3.76 19.45 -36.90
N LEU A 133 -3.98 19.81 -35.63
CA LEU A 133 -3.34 19.18 -34.48
C LEU A 133 -3.78 17.72 -34.32
N ILE A 134 -5.09 17.47 -34.47
CA ILE A 134 -5.68 16.12 -34.47
C ILE A 134 -5.04 15.26 -35.55
N ALA A 135 -4.96 15.76 -36.80
CA ALA A 135 -4.36 14.99 -37.91
C ALA A 135 -2.89 14.61 -37.65
N ARG A 136 -2.09 15.52 -37.06
CA ARG A 136 -0.69 15.21 -36.68
C ARG A 136 -0.60 14.21 -35.54
N ALA A 137 -1.46 14.32 -34.53
CA ALA A 137 -1.53 13.36 -33.44
C ALA A 137 -1.90 11.95 -33.96
N GLU A 138 -2.82 11.85 -34.92
CA GLU A 138 -3.13 10.58 -35.60
C GLU A 138 -1.92 10.02 -36.36
N GLU A 139 -1.18 10.87 -37.08
CA GLU A 139 0.04 10.46 -37.78
C GLU A 139 1.10 9.91 -36.80
N TYR A 140 1.34 10.58 -35.67
CA TYR A 140 2.27 10.09 -34.65
C TYR A 140 1.78 8.79 -33.99
N CYS A 141 0.48 8.65 -33.79
CA CYS A 141 -0.13 7.41 -33.30
C CYS A 141 0.15 6.24 -34.26
N THR A 142 0.03 6.45 -35.59
CA THR A 142 0.35 5.40 -36.58
C THR A 142 1.83 5.04 -36.62
N LYS A 143 2.72 5.99 -36.26
CA LYS A 143 4.16 5.78 -36.15
C LYS A 143 4.59 5.15 -34.82
N LYS A 144 3.64 4.92 -33.90
CA LYS A 144 3.87 4.43 -32.52
C LYS A 144 4.70 5.38 -31.63
N ASP A 145 4.81 6.64 -32.02
CA ASP A 145 5.42 7.69 -31.20
C ASP A 145 4.35 8.30 -30.28
N PHE A 146 3.86 7.52 -29.31
CA PHE A 146 2.70 7.91 -28.49
C PHE A 146 2.94 9.18 -27.67
N HIS A 147 4.16 9.43 -27.20
CA HIS A 147 4.50 10.67 -26.47
C HIS A 147 4.27 11.92 -27.33
N ARG A 148 4.75 11.91 -28.58
CA ARG A 148 4.54 13.04 -29.51
C ARG A 148 3.09 13.19 -29.93
N ALA A 149 2.36 12.08 -30.03
CA ALA A 149 0.93 12.10 -30.29
C ALA A 149 0.15 12.78 -29.15
N LEU A 150 0.46 12.42 -27.89
CA LEU A 150 -0.15 13.03 -26.70
C LEU A 150 0.21 14.52 -26.55
N ASP A 151 1.43 14.93 -26.91
CA ASP A 151 1.83 16.35 -26.89
C ASP A 151 0.99 17.20 -27.88
N GLU A 152 0.69 16.67 -29.07
CA GLU A 152 -0.16 17.37 -30.04
C GLU A 152 -1.64 17.39 -29.60
N VAL A 153 -2.12 16.34 -28.91
CA VAL A 153 -3.44 16.33 -28.25
C VAL A 153 -3.51 17.37 -27.14
N ALA A 154 -2.48 17.49 -26.29
CA ALA A 154 -2.41 18.50 -25.23
C ALA A 154 -2.44 19.93 -25.79
N ARG A 155 -1.76 20.18 -26.91
CA ARG A 155 -1.85 21.46 -27.63
C ARG A 155 -3.26 21.74 -28.17
N ALA A 156 -3.99 20.72 -28.59
CA ALA A 156 -5.38 20.86 -29.02
C ALA A 156 -6.31 21.18 -27.84
N TYR A 157 -6.09 20.58 -26.67
CA TYR A 157 -6.84 20.89 -25.44
C TYR A 157 -6.71 22.35 -25.01
N LEU A 158 -5.54 22.98 -25.21
CA LEU A 158 -5.35 24.41 -24.91
C LEU A 158 -6.21 25.34 -25.79
N LEU A 159 -6.67 24.88 -26.96
CA LEU A 159 -7.49 25.65 -27.88
C LEU A 159 -8.99 25.47 -27.64
N ASP A 160 -9.44 24.24 -27.38
CA ASP A 160 -10.83 23.95 -27.00
C ASP A 160 -10.92 22.68 -26.14
N PRO A 161 -11.00 22.83 -24.81
CA PRO A 161 -11.08 21.68 -23.90
C PRO A 161 -12.35 20.84 -24.03
N SER A 162 -13.41 21.40 -24.64
CA SER A 162 -14.72 20.75 -24.71
C SER A 162 -14.94 19.93 -25.99
N ASN A 163 -13.93 19.86 -26.88
CA ASN A 163 -14.05 19.15 -28.14
C ASN A 163 -13.96 17.62 -27.96
N PRO A 164 -15.03 16.86 -28.24
CA PRO A 164 -15.07 15.40 -28.02
C PRO A 164 -14.14 14.62 -28.96
N ARG A 165 -13.67 15.24 -30.06
CA ARG A 165 -12.70 14.60 -30.96
C ARG A 165 -11.31 14.50 -30.34
N ILE A 166 -10.98 15.43 -29.44
CA ILE A 166 -9.69 15.45 -28.74
C ILE A 166 -9.67 14.35 -27.68
N THR A 167 -10.74 14.26 -26.86
CA THR A 167 -10.87 13.21 -25.83
C THR A 167 -10.85 11.80 -26.43
N SER A 168 -11.62 11.57 -27.49
CA SER A 168 -11.67 10.25 -28.16
C SER A 168 -10.33 9.86 -28.80
N LEU A 169 -9.56 10.84 -29.31
CA LEU A 169 -8.23 10.57 -29.84
C LEU A 169 -7.22 10.27 -28.72
N GLU A 170 -7.27 10.99 -27.60
CA GLU A 170 -6.44 10.72 -26.42
C GLU A 170 -6.66 9.31 -25.90
N GLU A 171 -7.92 8.91 -25.72
CA GLU A 171 -8.29 7.56 -25.29
C GLU A 171 -7.74 6.50 -26.25
N ARG A 172 -7.87 6.72 -27.57
CA ARG A 172 -7.34 5.80 -28.59
C ARG A 172 -5.82 5.69 -28.57
N ILE A 173 -5.11 6.80 -28.31
CA ILE A 173 -3.64 6.79 -28.19
C ILE A 173 -3.22 6.03 -26.93
N ARG A 174 -3.90 6.24 -25.80
CA ARG A 174 -3.61 5.53 -24.55
C ARG A 174 -3.88 4.03 -24.65
N THR A 175 -5.00 3.62 -25.27
CA THR A 175 -5.27 2.20 -25.48
C THR A 175 -4.24 1.55 -26.39
N ALA A 176 -3.83 2.23 -27.48
CA ALA A 176 -2.76 1.74 -28.36
C ALA A 176 -1.41 1.63 -27.63
N GLN A 177 -1.09 2.57 -26.73
CA GLN A 177 0.12 2.55 -25.90
C GLN A 177 0.11 1.37 -24.91
N GLU A 178 -1.01 1.14 -24.23
CA GLU A 178 -1.17 0.01 -23.30
C GLU A 178 -1.08 -1.34 -24.02
N GLU A 179 -1.67 -1.47 -25.21
CA GLU A 179 -1.57 -2.67 -26.03
C GLU A 179 -0.13 -2.96 -26.47
N GLU A 180 0.63 -1.94 -26.84
CA GLU A 180 2.04 -2.09 -27.21
C GLU A 180 2.91 -2.50 -26.00
N LEU A 181 2.67 -1.91 -24.83
CA LEU A 181 3.33 -2.32 -23.59
C LEU A 181 3.02 -3.77 -23.23
N ARG A 182 1.74 -4.18 -23.29
CA ARG A 182 1.34 -5.58 -23.04
C ARG A 182 1.99 -6.54 -24.02
N LEU A 183 2.09 -6.16 -25.30
CA LEU A 183 2.77 -6.98 -26.30
C LEU A 183 4.26 -7.14 -25.97
N GLN A 184 4.93 -6.05 -25.57
CA GLN A 184 6.33 -6.06 -25.17
C GLN A 184 6.59 -6.90 -23.92
N GLU A 185 5.72 -6.79 -22.91
CA GLU A 185 5.75 -7.61 -21.69
C GLU A 185 5.54 -9.10 -22.01
N SER A 186 4.57 -9.43 -22.87
CA SER A 186 4.32 -10.82 -23.27
C SER A 186 5.53 -11.45 -23.98
N LEU A 187 6.24 -10.64 -24.78
CA LEU A 187 7.42 -11.08 -25.53
C LEU A 187 8.65 -11.21 -24.61
N GLN A 188 8.75 -10.38 -23.56
CA GLN A 188 9.75 -10.55 -22.51
C GLN A 188 9.47 -11.80 -21.66
N ALA A 189 8.23 -11.99 -21.22
CA ALA A 189 7.81 -13.17 -20.47
C ALA A 189 8.05 -14.46 -21.25
N GLN A 190 7.83 -14.44 -22.58
CA GLN A 190 8.14 -15.59 -23.44
C GLN A 190 9.65 -15.88 -23.49
N ARG A 191 10.50 -14.85 -23.60
CA ARG A 191 11.96 -15.01 -23.56
C ARG A 191 12.46 -15.50 -22.20
N GLU A 192 11.79 -15.14 -21.11
CA GLU A 192 12.12 -15.62 -19.77
C GLU A 192 11.74 -17.07 -19.58
N ARG A 193 10.55 -17.49 -20.04
CA ARG A 193 10.15 -18.90 -20.06
C ARG A 193 11.13 -19.77 -20.85
N GLU A 194 11.53 -19.32 -22.04
CA GLU A 194 12.55 -20.02 -22.84
C GLU A 194 13.92 -20.12 -22.12
N ARG A 195 14.30 -19.12 -21.31
CA ARG A 195 15.52 -19.17 -20.50
C ARG A 195 15.38 -20.12 -19.32
N GLU A 196 14.22 -20.17 -18.69
CA GLU A 196 13.94 -21.10 -17.59
C GLU A 196 13.90 -22.55 -18.07
N ASP A 197 13.30 -22.81 -19.23
CA ASP A 197 13.27 -24.14 -19.83
C ASP A 197 14.69 -24.62 -20.16
N ARG A 198 15.54 -23.76 -20.74
CA ARG A 198 16.96 -24.08 -20.97
C ARG A 198 17.73 -24.36 -19.68
N LYS A 199 17.41 -23.66 -18.58
CA LYS A 199 18.03 -23.94 -17.27
C LYS A 199 17.56 -25.27 -16.71
N ARG A 200 16.28 -25.63 -16.89
CA ARG A 200 15.73 -26.92 -16.46
C ARG A 200 16.35 -28.08 -17.23
N GLU A 201 16.51 -27.94 -18.55
CA GLU A 201 17.20 -28.93 -19.40
C GLU A 201 18.66 -29.15 -18.95
N LEU A 202 19.41 -28.08 -18.66
CA LEU A 202 20.79 -28.16 -18.18
C LEU A 202 20.93 -28.83 -16.80
N ILE A 203 19.94 -28.64 -15.93
CA ILE A 203 19.87 -29.32 -14.62
C ILE A 203 19.52 -30.80 -14.80
N GLN A 204 18.58 -31.12 -15.71
CA GLN A 204 18.18 -32.48 -16.02
C GLN A 204 19.34 -33.30 -16.60
N GLU A 205 20.08 -32.75 -17.56
CA GLU A 205 21.26 -33.40 -18.16
C GLU A 205 22.36 -33.66 -17.12
N ARG A 206 22.57 -32.72 -16.19
CA ARG A 206 23.54 -32.87 -15.10
C ARG A 206 23.12 -33.94 -14.09
N MET A 207 21.82 -34.10 -13.85
CA MET A 207 21.28 -35.15 -12.99
C MET A 207 21.40 -36.55 -13.63
N ASP A 208 21.23 -36.65 -14.95
CA ASP A 208 21.35 -37.92 -15.66
C ASP A 208 22.82 -38.36 -15.83
N GLN A 209 23.76 -37.42 -15.97
CA GLN A 209 25.20 -37.71 -15.90
C GLN A 209 25.58 -38.27 -14.51
N LEU A 210 25.10 -37.66 -13.43
CA LEU A 210 25.35 -38.13 -12.07
C LEU A 210 24.77 -39.52 -11.79
N LYS A 211 23.65 -39.89 -12.42
CA LYS A 211 23.07 -41.25 -12.29
C LYS A 211 23.95 -42.31 -12.97
N ARG A 212 24.45 -42.03 -14.18
CA ARG A 212 25.35 -42.97 -14.90
C ARG A 212 26.68 -43.16 -14.17
N ASP A 213 27.24 -42.07 -13.65
CA ASP A 213 28.47 -42.13 -12.86
C ASP A 213 28.27 -42.89 -11.53
N ARG A 214 27.07 -42.82 -10.95
CA ARG A 214 26.72 -43.55 -9.73
C ARG A 214 26.58 -45.06 -9.97
N GLU A 215 25.92 -45.46 -11.06
CA GLU A 215 25.76 -46.87 -11.43
C GLU A 215 27.09 -47.54 -11.80
N GLU A 216 27.99 -46.82 -12.50
CA GLU A 216 29.32 -47.35 -12.83
C GLU A 216 30.23 -47.44 -11.60
N LYS A 217 30.07 -46.51 -10.66
CA LYS A 217 30.74 -46.55 -9.36
C LYS A 217 30.27 -47.72 -8.51
N GLU A 218 28.96 -48.02 -8.50
CA GLU A 218 28.39 -49.14 -7.74
C GLU A 218 28.88 -50.52 -8.24
N ARG A 219 29.09 -50.69 -9.55
CA ARG A 219 29.67 -51.93 -10.11
C ARG A 219 31.14 -52.12 -9.74
N LYS A 220 31.95 -51.06 -9.89
CA LYS A 220 33.36 -51.07 -9.48
C LYS A 220 33.52 -51.24 -7.98
N GLU A 221 32.59 -50.70 -7.19
CA GLU A 221 32.57 -50.85 -5.75
C GLU A 221 32.21 -52.28 -5.31
N HIS A 222 31.31 -52.97 -6.02
CA HIS A 222 30.98 -54.36 -5.70
C HIS A 222 32.14 -55.35 -5.96
N GLU A 223 32.85 -55.19 -7.07
CA GLU A 223 34.03 -56.01 -7.38
C GLU A 223 35.20 -55.66 -6.44
N ALA A 224 35.39 -54.37 -6.15
CA ALA A 224 36.36 -53.93 -5.13
C ALA A 224 36.01 -54.43 -3.73
N ARG A 225 34.72 -54.56 -3.37
CA ARG A 225 34.28 -55.11 -2.08
C ARG A 225 34.64 -56.57 -1.92
N GLN A 226 34.54 -57.41 -2.96
CA GLN A 226 34.90 -58.83 -2.86
C GLN A 226 36.42 -59.03 -2.76
N VAL A 227 37.19 -58.31 -3.58
CA VAL A 227 38.66 -58.32 -3.51
C VAL A 227 39.15 -57.74 -2.17
N ALA A 228 38.51 -56.67 -1.69
CA ALA A 228 38.80 -56.10 -0.38
C ALA A 228 38.36 -57.01 0.76
N GLN A 229 37.30 -57.80 0.63
CA GLN A 229 36.89 -58.78 1.64
C GLN A 229 37.94 -59.89 1.76
N GLN A 230 38.42 -60.47 0.66
CA GLN A 230 39.47 -61.48 0.70
C GLN A 230 40.82 -60.92 1.20
N ALA A 231 41.17 -59.70 0.79
CA ALA A 231 42.36 -59.01 1.30
C ALA A 231 42.22 -58.69 2.81
N LYS A 232 41.03 -58.30 3.26
CA LYS A 232 40.74 -58.04 4.68
C LYS A 232 40.78 -59.30 5.50
N ILE A 233 40.26 -60.44 5.04
CA ILE A 233 40.39 -61.73 5.76
C ILE A 233 41.86 -62.06 5.97
N ARG A 234 42.69 -61.96 4.93
CA ARG A 234 44.14 -62.19 5.05
C ARG A 234 44.83 -61.18 5.96
N GLN A 235 44.39 -59.93 5.91
CA GLN A 235 44.90 -58.87 6.77
C GLN A 235 44.50 -59.08 8.25
N TYR A 236 43.28 -59.56 8.51
CA TYR A 236 42.80 -59.87 9.86
C TYR A 236 43.49 -61.10 10.42
N ILE A 237 43.75 -62.13 9.62
CA ILE A 237 44.53 -63.30 10.03
C ILE A 237 45.99 -62.92 10.33
N SER A 238 46.64 -62.13 9.48
CA SER A 238 48.02 -61.68 9.71
C SER A 238 48.12 -60.72 10.90
N ARG A 239 47.20 -59.77 11.03
CA ARG A 239 47.14 -58.90 12.21
C ARG A 239 46.84 -59.66 13.49
N SER A 240 45.93 -60.64 13.44
CA SER A 240 45.65 -61.50 14.58
C SER A 240 46.89 -62.28 15.01
N LYS A 241 47.69 -62.81 14.07
CA LYS A 241 49.01 -63.43 14.34
C LYS A 241 50.00 -62.43 14.97
N GLU A 242 50.14 -61.24 14.38
CA GLU A 242 51.04 -60.21 14.91
C GLU A 242 50.62 -59.71 16.30
N LEU A 243 49.32 -59.54 16.55
CA LEU A 243 48.77 -59.12 17.84
C LEU A 243 48.92 -60.23 18.88
N MET A 244 48.77 -61.49 18.48
CA MET A 244 49.04 -62.64 19.33
C MET A 244 50.52 -62.71 19.72
N GLU A 245 51.45 -62.41 18.81
CA GLU A 245 52.89 -62.33 19.08
C GLU A 245 53.26 -61.15 19.98
N LYS A 246 52.52 -60.05 19.86
CA LYS A 246 52.65 -58.86 20.72
C LYS A 246 52.01 -59.02 22.11
N GLY A 247 51.21 -60.06 22.32
CA GLY A 247 50.53 -60.34 23.61
C GLY A 247 49.16 -59.69 23.77
N ASP A 248 48.61 -59.07 22.72
CA ASP A 248 47.30 -58.41 22.71
C ASP A 248 46.20 -59.38 22.29
N LEU A 249 45.85 -60.26 23.22
CA LEU A 249 45.15 -61.49 22.89
C LEU A 249 43.66 -61.29 22.63
N ASP A 250 42.98 -60.35 23.30
CA ASP A 250 41.58 -60.03 22.98
C ASP A 250 41.44 -59.32 21.64
N ALA A 251 42.42 -58.48 21.29
CA ALA A 251 42.47 -57.82 20.00
C ALA A 251 42.72 -58.86 18.91
N ALA A 252 43.70 -59.75 19.12
CA ALA A 252 43.93 -60.88 18.25
C ALA A 252 42.68 -61.75 18.09
N LEU A 253 41.95 -62.04 19.16
CA LEU A 253 40.71 -62.83 19.11
C LEU A 253 39.58 -62.07 18.40
N SER A 254 39.42 -60.77 18.63
CA SER A 254 38.39 -59.95 17.98
C SER A 254 38.60 -59.82 16.48
N GLU A 255 39.84 -59.60 16.04
CA GLU A 255 40.22 -59.56 14.62
C GLU A 255 40.03 -60.93 13.96
N LEU A 256 40.31 -62.00 14.72
CA LEU A 256 40.06 -63.36 14.28
C LEU A 256 38.55 -63.65 14.15
N VAL A 257 37.72 -63.19 15.10
CA VAL A 257 36.24 -63.34 15.04
C VAL A 257 35.67 -62.67 13.80
N PHE A 258 36.21 -61.51 13.37
CA PHE A 258 35.81 -60.90 12.10
C PHE A 258 36.19 -61.77 10.90
N ALA A 259 37.35 -62.44 10.93
CA ALA A 259 37.74 -63.40 9.90
C ALA A 259 36.84 -64.66 9.92
N ILE A 260 36.45 -65.16 11.11
CA ILE A 260 35.52 -66.31 11.29
C ILE A 260 34.13 -65.99 10.72
N VAL A 261 33.59 -64.79 10.98
CA VAL A 261 32.26 -64.41 10.47
C VAL A 261 32.25 -64.32 8.94
N ILE A 262 33.36 -63.91 8.32
CA ILE A 262 33.46 -63.76 6.87
C ILE A 262 33.78 -65.10 6.18
N ALA A 263 34.57 -65.98 6.80
CA ALA A 263 34.94 -67.30 6.27
C ALA A 263 34.96 -68.39 7.37
N PRO A 264 33.79 -68.88 7.82
CA PRO A 264 33.66 -69.71 9.03
C PRO A 264 34.23 -71.13 8.92
N LEU A 265 34.65 -71.56 7.72
CA LEU A 265 35.15 -72.91 7.44
C LEU A 265 36.66 -72.94 7.11
N ASP A 266 37.35 -71.81 7.25
CA ASP A 266 38.79 -71.73 6.97
C ASP A 266 39.60 -72.33 8.14
N GLU A 267 40.35 -73.39 7.87
CA GLU A 267 41.11 -74.17 8.87
C GLU A 267 42.22 -73.34 9.54
N GLU A 268 42.78 -72.34 8.86
CA GLU A 268 43.83 -71.48 9.45
C GLU A 268 43.28 -70.57 10.54
N ILE A 269 42.01 -70.16 10.44
CA ILE A 269 41.36 -69.29 11.40
C ILE A 269 41.03 -70.07 12.69
N LEU A 270 40.53 -71.30 12.54
CA LEU A 270 40.15 -72.14 13.68
C LEU A 270 41.36 -72.59 14.53
N THR A 271 42.53 -72.78 13.91
CA THR A 271 43.77 -73.14 14.62
C THR A 271 44.35 -71.98 15.42
N LEU A 272 44.26 -70.75 14.89
CA LEU A 272 44.64 -69.51 15.58
C LEU A 272 43.75 -69.19 16.78
N GLU A 273 42.45 -69.45 16.68
CA GLU A 273 41.50 -69.16 17.76
C GLU A 273 41.86 -69.94 19.02
N ARG A 274 42.25 -71.21 18.84
CA ARG A 274 42.67 -72.09 19.92
C ARG A 274 43.93 -71.60 20.63
N GLN A 275 44.92 -71.10 19.87
CA GLN A 275 46.18 -70.59 20.42
C GLN A 275 46.04 -69.26 21.17
N ILE A 276 45.12 -68.39 20.72
CA ILE A 276 44.87 -67.10 21.37
C ILE A 276 44.16 -67.30 22.71
N LYS A 277 43.18 -68.20 22.79
CA LYS A 277 42.45 -68.49 24.05
C LYS A 277 43.35 -69.04 25.15
N GLU A 278 44.27 -69.97 24.83
CA GLU A 278 45.23 -70.50 25.80
C GLU A 278 46.17 -69.43 26.38
N ARG A 279 46.50 -68.38 25.60
CA ARG A 279 47.27 -67.24 26.11
C ARG A 279 46.40 -66.25 26.88
N GLN A 280 45.11 -66.08 26.55
CA GLN A 280 44.21 -65.14 27.23
C GLN A 280 44.01 -65.53 28.69
N GLU A 281 43.81 -66.82 28.95
CA GLU A 281 43.68 -67.35 30.31
C GLU A 281 44.91 -67.06 31.18
N LYS A 282 46.10 -67.01 30.56
CA LYS A 282 47.35 -66.64 31.23
C LYS A 282 47.47 -65.12 31.48
N ALA A 283 46.99 -64.28 30.56
CA ALA A 283 47.03 -62.82 30.66
C ALA A 283 45.92 -62.23 31.57
N GLU A 284 44.75 -62.88 31.67
CA GLU A 284 43.68 -62.48 32.61
C GLU A 284 44.14 -62.58 34.06
N LEU A 285 44.99 -63.56 34.36
CA LEU A 285 45.64 -63.72 35.65
C LEU A 285 46.55 -62.53 36.00
N GLU A 286 47.21 -61.93 35.00
CA GLU A 286 48.07 -60.73 35.14
C GLU A 286 47.24 -59.42 35.14
N ARG A 287 46.14 -59.35 34.39
CA ARG A 287 45.24 -58.18 34.33
C ARG A 287 44.47 -57.92 35.62
N MET A 288 44.20 -58.97 36.41
CA MET A 288 43.63 -58.83 37.74
C MET A 288 44.56 -58.07 38.70
N GLU A 289 45.88 -58.13 38.46
CA GLU A 289 46.87 -57.35 39.20
C GLU A 289 46.97 -55.91 38.67
N GLU A 290 46.86 -55.70 37.35
CA GLU A 290 46.83 -54.36 36.73
C GLU A 290 45.54 -53.57 37.00
N TYR A 291 44.39 -54.23 37.15
CA TYR A 291 43.11 -53.58 37.43
C TYR A 291 43.15 -52.76 38.73
N LYS A 292 43.91 -53.22 39.72
CA LYS A 292 44.19 -52.48 40.97
C LYS A 292 45.01 -51.21 40.71
N LYS A 293 45.98 -51.27 39.79
CA LYS A 293 46.81 -50.12 39.39
C LYS A 293 46.03 -49.11 38.54
N ARG A 294 45.10 -49.56 37.68
CA ARG A 294 44.24 -48.70 36.86
C ARG A 294 43.20 -47.93 37.67
N GLN A 295 42.78 -48.44 38.83
CA GLN A 295 41.93 -47.68 39.77
C GLN A 295 42.67 -46.45 40.31
N GLU A 296 43.94 -46.60 40.65
CA GLU A 296 44.80 -45.51 41.14
C GLU A 296 45.10 -44.49 40.03
N GLU A 297 45.35 -44.95 38.80
CA GLU A 297 45.53 -44.06 37.64
C GLU A 297 44.25 -43.32 37.25
N ARG A 298 43.06 -43.91 37.43
CA ARG A 298 41.78 -43.23 37.20
C ARG A 298 41.56 -42.11 38.20
N GLN A 299 41.90 -42.33 39.47
CA GLN A 299 41.84 -41.27 40.48
C GLN A 299 42.83 -40.14 40.17
N GLN A 300 44.01 -40.46 39.64
CA GLN A 300 44.97 -39.45 39.22
C GLN A 300 44.47 -38.66 37.99
N LYS A 301 43.88 -39.34 36.99
CA LYS A 301 43.32 -38.70 35.79
C LYS A 301 42.15 -37.76 36.10
N LEU A 302 41.33 -38.08 37.11
CA LEU A 302 40.26 -37.18 37.55
C LEU A 302 40.83 -35.89 38.16
N LYS A 303 41.89 -36.00 38.97
CA LYS A 303 42.59 -34.82 39.52
C LYS A 303 43.22 -33.97 38.42
N ASP A 304 43.90 -34.60 37.46
CA ASP A 304 44.52 -33.89 36.34
C ASP A 304 43.46 -33.19 35.45
N LEU A 305 42.27 -33.79 35.32
CA LEU A 305 41.14 -33.23 34.59
C LEU A 305 40.53 -32.04 35.34
N GLU A 306 40.35 -32.14 36.66
CA GLU A 306 39.92 -31.01 37.50
C GLU A 306 40.90 -29.83 37.40
N GLU A 307 42.20 -30.07 37.49
CA GLU A 307 43.23 -29.03 37.32
C GLU A 307 43.22 -28.41 35.90
N SER A 308 43.00 -29.22 34.87
CA SER A 308 42.90 -28.75 33.49
C SER A 308 41.65 -27.88 33.28
N LEU A 309 40.52 -28.26 33.86
CA LEU A 309 39.27 -27.48 33.79
C LEU A 309 39.42 -26.14 34.50
N GLN A 310 40.05 -26.11 35.69
CA GLN A 310 40.35 -24.86 36.39
C GLN A 310 41.26 -23.92 35.58
N LYS A 311 42.27 -24.46 34.90
CA LYS A 311 43.13 -23.68 33.99
C LYS A 311 42.35 -23.11 32.80
N GLN A 312 41.42 -23.88 32.23
CA GLN A 312 40.60 -23.43 31.11
C GLN A 312 39.61 -22.33 31.52
N ILE A 313 39.04 -22.42 32.73
CA ILE A 313 38.22 -21.35 33.32
C ILE A 313 39.04 -20.07 33.46
N ALA A 314 40.25 -20.14 34.03
CA ALA A 314 41.12 -18.97 34.19
C ALA A 314 41.48 -18.32 32.85
N VAL A 315 41.81 -19.12 31.84
CA VAL A 315 42.12 -18.62 30.48
C VAL A 315 40.89 -17.97 29.84
N ALA A 316 39.69 -18.53 30.02
CA ALA A 316 38.47 -17.96 29.50
C ALA A 316 38.12 -16.62 30.17
N ASP A 317 38.26 -16.53 31.50
CA ASP A 317 38.07 -15.28 32.24
C ASP A 317 39.06 -14.20 31.76
N ASP A 318 40.33 -14.54 31.52
CA ASP A 318 41.33 -13.60 30.99
C ASP A 318 41.01 -13.16 29.55
N LEU A 319 40.52 -14.05 28.69
CA LEU A 319 40.09 -13.70 27.34
C LEU A 319 38.86 -12.80 27.35
N ALA A 320 37.92 -13.04 28.26
CA ALA A 320 36.73 -12.20 28.44
C ALA A 320 37.10 -10.80 28.94
N ARG A 321 38.03 -10.68 29.89
CA ARG A 321 38.56 -9.37 30.34
C ARG A 321 39.25 -8.57 29.23
N ASN A 322 39.77 -9.25 28.21
CA ASN A 322 40.36 -8.63 27.03
C ASN A 322 39.35 -8.42 25.88
N ASN A 323 38.05 -8.48 26.15
CA ASN A 323 36.95 -8.36 25.19
C ASN A 323 36.97 -9.38 24.03
N ARG A 324 37.68 -10.51 24.19
CA ARG A 324 37.70 -11.61 23.20
C ARG A 324 36.63 -12.65 23.54
N PHE A 325 35.38 -12.21 23.66
CA PHE A 325 34.28 -13.03 24.17
C PHE A 325 34.02 -14.30 23.35
N ALA A 326 34.14 -14.23 22.02
CA ALA A 326 33.96 -15.39 21.15
C ALA A 326 35.01 -16.49 21.41
N GLU A 327 36.24 -16.11 21.75
CA GLU A 327 37.31 -17.05 22.07
C GLU A 327 37.20 -17.57 23.49
N ALA A 328 36.82 -16.72 24.43
CA ALA A 328 36.51 -17.10 25.81
C ALA A 328 35.39 -18.16 25.85
N LEU A 329 34.29 -17.94 25.13
CA LEU A 329 33.20 -18.90 25.00
C LEU A 329 33.68 -20.20 24.31
N ARG A 330 34.50 -20.14 23.25
CA ARG A 330 35.07 -21.36 22.64
C ARG A 330 35.97 -22.15 23.58
N VAL A 331 36.67 -21.50 24.51
CA VAL A 331 37.46 -22.19 25.55
C VAL A 331 36.53 -22.85 26.56
N ILE A 332 35.47 -22.17 27.00
CA ILE A 332 34.47 -22.73 27.92
C ILE A 332 33.65 -23.85 27.30
N THR A 333 33.18 -23.71 26.06
CA THR A 333 32.44 -24.78 25.36
C THR A 333 33.31 -26.03 25.18
N ARG A 334 34.63 -25.87 24.95
CA ARG A 334 35.57 -27.01 24.92
C ARG A 334 35.75 -27.64 26.29
N ALA A 335 35.76 -26.85 27.35
CA ALA A 335 35.83 -27.33 28.72
C ALA A 335 34.53 -28.06 29.15
N MET A 336 33.36 -27.53 28.77
CA MET A 336 32.05 -28.14 29.03
C MET A 336 31.83 -29.44 28.26
N ALA A 337 32.48 -29.60 27.11
CA ALA A 337 32.51 -30.89 26.42
C ALA A 337 33.28 -31.97 27.20
N LEU A 338 34.18 -31.58 28.11
CA LEU A 338 34.91 -32.51 28.98
C LEU A 338 34.12 -32.84 30.25
N ASP A 339 33.41 -31.87 30.84
CA ASP A 339 32.49 -32.08 31.97
C ASP A 339 31.29 -31.11 31.92
N PRO A 340 30.16 -31.53 31.32
CA PRO A 340 29.00 -30.66 31.12
C PRO A 340 28.23 -30.35 32.41
N MET A 341 28.47 -31.11 33.48
CA MET A 341 27.78 -30.96 34.77
C MET A 341 28.56 -30.10 35.77
N ASN A 342 29.75 -29.61 35.39
CA ASN A 342 30.57 -28.77 36.27
C ASN A 342 29.97 -27.37 36.41
N ALA A 343 29.44 -27.08 37.61
CA ALA A 343 28.80 -25.80 37.92
C ALA A 343 29.74 -24.59 37.70
N ALA A 344 31.05 -24.73 37.95
CA ALA A 344 32.00 -23.63 37.79
C ALA A 344 32.18 -23.19 36.32
N LEU A 345 32.02 -24.12 35.37
CA LEU A 345 32.04 -23.82 33.93
C LEU A 345 30.79 -23.06 33.50
N GLN A 346 29.61 -23.49 33.99
CA GLN A 346 28.34 -22.83 33.70
C GLN A 346 28.30 -21.40 34.27
N GLU A 347 28.82 -21.20 35.49
CA GLU A 347 28.94 -19.86 36.09
C GLU A 347 29.94 -18.97 35.34
N CYS A 348 31.03 -19.53 34.80
CA CYS A 348 31.98 -18.80 33.97
C CYS A 348 31.36 -18.43 32.61
N GLU A 349 30.63 -19.34 31.96
CA GLU A 349 29.89 -19.06 30.72
C GLU A 349 28.91 -17.89 30.90
N GLN A 350 28.08 -17.96 31.94
CA GLN A 350 27.11 -16.90 32.25
C GLN A 350 27.79 -15.55 32.46
N ARG A 351 28.91 -15.51 33.20
CA ARG A 351 29.69 -14.27 33.39
C ARG A 351 30.25 -13.71 32.08
N ILE A 352 30.75 -14.57 31.19
CA ILE A 352 31.30 -14.13 29.89
C ILE A 352 30.18 -13.58 29.00
N VAL A 353 29.00 -14.20 29.01
CA VAL A 353 27.82 -13.71 28.27
C VAL A 353 27.38 -12.34 28.79
N THR A 354 27.27 -12.16 30.11
CA THR A 354 26.88 -10.85 30.67
C THR A 354 27.90 -9.75 30.33
N MET A 355 29.21 -10.05 30.39
CA MET A 355 30.25 -9.09 30.00
C MET A 355 30.20 -8.74 28.51
N ARG A 356 29.85 -9.70 27.65
CA ARG A 356 29.66 -9.47 26.22
C ARG A 356 28.46 -8.56 25.96
N ASP A 357 27.32 -8.83 26.58
CA ASP A 357 26.10 -8.04 26.39
C ASP A 357 26.30 -6.58 26.85
N GLU A 358 27.06 -6.38 27.94
CA GLU A 358 27.45 -5.04 28.39
C GLU A 358 28.39 -4.34 27.39
N ALA A 359 29.38 -5.05 26.84
CA ALA A 359 30.29 -4.49 25.83
C ALA A 359 29.56 -4.14 24.51
N ASP A 360 28.64 -5.00 24.07
CA ASP A 360 27.83 -4.78 22.87
C ASP A 360 26.90 -3.56 23.06
N ARG A 361 26.31 -3.38 24.25
CA ARG A 361 25.53 -2.17 24.60
C ARG A 361 26.36 -0.89 24.52
N VAL A 362 27.57 -0.88 25.09
CA VAL A 362 28.47 0.27 25.03
C VAL A 362 28.88 0.59 23.59
N ALA A 363 29.18 -0.44 22.78
CA ALA A 363 29.53 -0.26 21.37
C ALA A 363 28.34 0.25 20.54
N GLU A 364 27.12 -0.17 20.84
CA GLU A 364 25.90 0.33 20.18
C GLU A 364 25.64 1.80 20.53
N GLU A 365 25.82 2.20 21.80
CA GLU A 365 25.74 3.60 22.20
C GLU A 365 26.78 4.48 21.51
N GLU A 366 28.01 3.98 21.32
CA GLU A 366 29.04 4.68 20.56
C GLU A 366 28.70 4.81 19.07
N ARG A 367 28.11 3.78 18.46
CA ARG A 367 27.61 3.85 17.07
C ARG A 367 26.49 4.87 16.94
N ARG A 368 25.53 4.89 17.87
CA ARG A 368 24.47 5.91 17.88
C ARG A 368 25.05 7.32 17.96
N ARG A 369 26.05 7.56 18.82
CA ARG A 369 26.75 8.85 18.87
C ARG A 369 27.48 9.21 17.57
N GLN A 370 28.08 8.24 16.89
CA GLN A 370 28.75 8.46 15.61
C GLN A 370 27.76 8.70 14.47
N GLU A 371 26.64 7.98 14.44
CA GLU A 371 25.54 8.17 13.48
C GLU A 371 24.87 9.53 13.69
N GLU A 372 24.58 9.93 14.93
CA GLU A 372 24.09 11.26 15.25
C GLU A 372 25.08 12.36 14.84
N ALA A 373 26.38 12.13 14.99
CA ALA A 373 27.41 13.08 14.55
C ALA A 373 27.50 13.17 13.01
N MET A 374 27.34 12.06 12.30
CA MET A 374 27.30 12.03 10.83
C MET A 374 26.01 12.66 10.29
N GLN A 375 24.87 12.42 10.93
CA GLN A 375 23.60 13.05 10.61
C GLN A 375 23.67 14.56 10.82
N LYS A 376 24.27 15.03 11.93
CA LYS A 376 24.52 16.47 12.14
C LYS A 376 25.40 17.08 11.05
N ARG A 377 26.44 16.39 10.61
CA ARG A 377 27.29 16.86 9.50
C ARG A 377 26.53 16.94 8.18
N HIS A 378 25.69 15.95 7.87
CA HIS A 378 24.85 15.99 6.67
C HIS A 378 23.76 17.05 6.75
N GLU A 379 23.17 17.28 7.92
CA GLU A 379 22.20 18.35 8.15
C GLU A 379 22.86 19.74 7.99
N GLU A 380 24.09 19.92 8.48
CA GLU A 380 24.87 21.14 8.27
C GLU A 380 25.28 21.35 6.80
N GLU A 381 25.62 20.28 6.08
CA GLU A 381 25.89 20.35 4.63
C GLU A 381 24.64 20.70 3.82
N LEU A 382 23.48 20.13 4.16
CA LEU A 382 22.21 20.46 3.54
C LEU A 382 21.83 21.92 3.81
N LYS A 383 21.98 22.41 5.04
CA LYS A 383 21.77 23.83 5.37
C LYS A 383 22.69 24.75 4.57
N ARG A 384 23.95 24.37 4.34
CA ARG A 384 24.87 25.14 3.48
C ARG A 384 24.45 25.16 2.02
N LEU A 385 23.91 24.05 1.50
CA LEU A 385 23.38 23.98 0.14
C LEU A 385 22.10 24.81 -0.01
N GLU A 386 21.18 24.74 0.94
CA GLU A 386 19.97 25.56 0.98
C GLU A 386 20.31 27.07 1.07
N GLU A 387 21.29 27.45 1.89
CA GLU A 387 21.76 28.84 1.95
C GLU A 387 22.43 29.29 0.64
N ALA A 388 23.15 28.40 -0.04
CA ALA A 388 23.76 28.70 -1.34
C ALA A 388 22.69 28.84 -2.45
N GLU A 389 21.64 28.02 -2.41
CA GLU A 389 20.51 28.13 -3.33
C GLU A 389 19.67 29.38 -3.07
N ARG A 390 19.39 29.72 -1.80
CA ARG A 390 18.76 30.99 -1.44
C ARG A 390 19.57 32.19 -1.92
N LYS A 391 20.90 32.15 -1.79
CA LYS A 391 21.78 33.21 -2.33
C LYS A 391 21.74 33.26 -3.86
N LYS A 392 21.68 32.12 -4.55
CA LYS A 392 21.52 32.08 -6.02
C LYS A 392 20.17 32.63 -6.47
N ALA A 393 19.08 32.28 -5.77
CA ALA A 393 17.74 32.78 -6.04
C ALA A 393 17.65 34.31 -5.85
N LEU A 394 18.25 34.83 -4.77
CA LEU A 394 18.33 36.28 -4.55
C LEU A 394 19.18 36.99 -5.62
N ILE A 395 20.21 36.33 -6.16
CA ILE A 395 21.03 36.89 -7.25
C ILE A 395 20.26 36.86 -8.58
N SER A 396 19.44 35.85 -8.85
CA SER A 396 18.60 35.83 -10.06
C SER A 396 17.47 36.86 -9.98
N GLU A 397 16.84 37.00 -8.82
CA GLU A 397 15.77 37.99 -8.60
C GLU A 397 16.31 39.43 -8.75
N LYS A 398 17.51 39.71 -8.22
CA LYS A 398 18.17 41.00 -8.44
C LYS A 398 18.47 41.28 -9.92
N LYS A 399 18.92 40.28 -10.67
CA LYS A 399 19.19 40.44 -12.12
C LYS A 399 17.90 40.67 -12.92
N GLU A 400 16.80 40.05 -12.53
CA GLU A 400 15.51 40.26 -13.17
C GLU A 400 15.00 41.68 -12.91
N LEU A 401 15.09 42.16 -11.65
CA LEU A 401 14.74 43.53 -11.29
C LEU A 401 15.61 44.56 -12.05
N GLU A 402 16.93 44.35 -12.09
CA GLU A 402 17.86 45.20 -12.86
C GLU A 402 17.51 45.21 -14.36
N SER A 403 17.09 44.07 -14.93
CA SER A 403 16.69 44.00 -16.33
C SER A 403 15.37 44.74 -16.63
N VAL A 404 14.44 44.75 -15.67
CA VAL A 404 13.17 45.47 -15.76
C VAL A 404 13.41 46.97 -15.63
N GLU A 405 14.26 47.39 -14.70
CA GLU A 405 14.67 48.79 -14.53
C GLU A 405 15.39 49.32 -15.78
N ALA A 406 16.30 48.54 -16.36
CA ALA A 406 16.98 48.92 -17.60
C ALA A 406 16.01 49.14 -18.77
N ARG A 407 15.00 48.28 -18.94
CA ARG A 407 13.95 48.44 -19.97
C ARG A 407 13.09 49.68 -19.72
N LYS A 408 12.72 49.96 -18.47
CA LYS A 408 11.99 51.18 -18.11
C LYS A 408 12.81 52.42 -18.44
N GLN A 409 14.10 52.42 -18.11
CA GLN A 409 15.01 53.54 -18.43
C GLN A 409 15.17 53.75 -19.94
N GLU A 410 15.20 52.67 -20.74
CA GLU A 410 15.25 52.76 -22.21
C GLU A 410 13.95 53.33 -22.79
N GLN A 411 12.79 52.92 -22.25
CA GLN A 411 11.49 53.47 -22.64
C GLN A 411 11.38 54.95 -22.29
N ILE A 412 11.78 55.33 -21.06
CA ILE A 412 11.82 56.73 -20.62
C ILE A 412 12.71 57.55 -21.56
N ALA A 413 13.92 57.07 -21.86
CA ALA A 413 14.82 57.75 -22.78
C ALA A 413 14.19 57.95 -24.18
N GLY A 414 13.50 56.93 -24.70
CA GLY A 414 12.81 57.03 -25.99
C GLY A 414 11.66 58.04 -26.00
N HIS A 415 10.90 58.16 -24.91
CA HIS A 415 9.86 59.19 -24.77
C HIS A 415 10.46 60.59 -24.63
N LEU A 416 11.54 60.75 -23.85
CA LEU A 416 12.23 62.03 -23.70
C LEU A 416 12.86 62.52 -25.02
N ASP A 417 13.41 61.61 -25.84
CA ASP A 417 13.94 61.95 -27.17
C ASP A 417 12.84 62.42 -28.13
N ARG A 418 11.63 61.82 -28.06
CA ARG A 418 10.47 62.29 -28.84
C ARG A 418 9.98 63.64 -28.34
N ALA A 419 9.86 63.82 -27.03
CA ALA A 419 9.48 65.09 -26.42
C ALA A 419 10.43 66.22 -26.81
N ARG A 420 11.74 65.97 -26.85
CA ARG A 420 12.74 66.95 -27.33
C ARG A 420 12.55 67.30 -28.81
N LYS A 421 12.28 66.32 -29.67
CA LYS A 421 11.97 66.59 -31.10
C LYS A 421 10.71 67.43 -31.27
N SER A 422 9.67 67.18 -30.48
CA SER A 422 8.44 67.98 -30.50
C SER A 422 8.66 69.39 -29.93
N LEU A 423 9.53 69.53 -28.93
CA LEU A 423 9.96 70.82 -28.39
C LEU A 423 10.71 71.65 -29.43
N ASP A 424 11.67 71.03 -30.15
CA ASP A 424 12.39 71.66 -31.27
C ASP A 424 11.45 72.10 -32.41
N ALA A 425 10.36 71.35 -32.62
CA ALA A 425 9.31 71.66 -33.58
C ALA A 425 8.27 72.69 -33.08
N GLN A 426 8.42 73.22 -31.86
CA GLN A 426 7.49 74.13 -31.19
C GLN A 426 6.06 73.56 -30.98
N GLN A 427 5.93 72.24 -30.92
CA GLN A 427 4.68 71.54 -30.62
C GLN A 427 4.62 71.20 -29.13
N PHE A 428 4.34 72.20 -28.29
CA PHE A 428 4.43 72.06 -26.83
C PHE A 428 3.44 71.05 -26.23
N GLU A 429 2.24 70.93 -26.80
CA GLU A 429 1.23 69.95 -26.33
C GLU A 429 1.69 68.51 -26.59
N ASP A 430 2.25 68.24 -27.77
CA ASP A 430 2.80 66.93 -28.13
C ASP A 430 4.06 66.61 -27.30
N ALA A 431 4.89 67.62 -27.02
CA ALA A 431 6.06 67.46 -26.15
C ALA A 431 5.66 67.14 -24.70
N LEU A 432 4.65 67.81 -24.15
CA LEU A 432 4.12 67.52 -22.80
C LEU A 432 3.44 66.15 -22.73
N ALA A 433 2.75 65.72 -23.79
CA ALA A 433 2.13 64.41 -23.85
C ALA A 433 3.17 63.28 -23.79
N GLU A 434 4.29 63.41 -24.52
CA GLU A 434 5.39 62.44 -24.46
C GLU A 434 6.13 62.45 -23.11
N VAL A 435 6.27 63.62 -22.47
CA VAL A 435 6.80 63.73 -21.09
C VAL A 435 5.85 63.08 -20.08
N ALA A 436 4.53 63.23 -20.23
CA ALA A 436 3.55 62.57 -19.38
C ALA A 436 3.60 61.04 -19.51
N LEU A 437 3.83 60.52 -20.72
CA LEU A 437 4.07 59.09 -20.93
C LEU A 437 5.34 58.62 -20.22
N ALA A 438 6.43 59.39 -20.26
CA ALA A 438 7.64 59.08 -19.50
C ALA A 438 7.41 59.14 -17.97
N PHE A 439 6.61 60.09 -17.50
CA PHE A 439 6.25 60.26 -16.08
C PHE A 439 5.39 59.11 -15.53
N ILE A 440 4.53 58.51 -16.36
CA ILE A 440 3.75 57.30 -15.99
C ILE A 440 4.68 56.10 -15.75
N ILE A 441 5.81 56.03 -16.46
CA ILE A 441 6.76 54.91 -16.35
C ILE A 441 7.63 55.07 -15.09
N ASP A 442 8.14 56.29 -14.82
CA ASP A 442 8.83 56.63 -13.57
C ASP A 442 8.59 58.11 -13.17
N PRO A 443 7.74 58.37 -12.16
CA PRO A 443 7.46 59.73 -11.67
C PRO A 443 8.66 60.44 -11.03
N PHE A 444 9.73 59.69 -10.71
CA PHE A 444 10.88 60.19 -9.97
C PHE A 444 12.13 60.39 -10.83
N ASP A 445 12.09 60.04 -12.13
CA ASP A 445 13.23 60.28 -13.02
C ASP A 445 13.47 61.80 -13.18
N GLU A 446 14.64 62.25 -12.70
CA GLU A 446 15.01 63.68 -12.72
C GLU A 446 14.99 64.26 -14.15
N ARG A 447 15.30 63.44 -15.16
CA ARG A 447 15.35 63.89 -16.57
C ARG A 447 13.97 64.29 -17.08
N VAL A 448 12.94 63.56 -16.66
CA VAL A 448 11.54 63.84 -17.00
C VAL A 448 11.14 65.21 -16.44
N LYS A 449 11.47 65.47 -15.17
CA LYS A 449 11.19 66.76 -14.51
C LYS A 449 11.94 67.91 -15.15
N THR A 450 13.23 67.73 -15.48
CA THR A 450 14.01 68.77 -16.16
C THR A 450 13.42 69.13 -17.52
N LEU A 451 13.02 68.13 -18.32
CA LEU A 451 12.46 68.38 -19.64
C LEU A 451 11.05 68.99 -19.55
N GLU A 452 10.23 68.57 -18.59
CA GLU A 452 8.94 69.21 -18.31
C GLU A 452 9.10 70.70 -18.01
N GLN A 453 10.07 71.03 -17.15
CA GLN A 453 10.36 72.41 -16.78
C GLN A 453 10.92 73.22 -17.95
N GLU A 454 11.76 72.64 -18.80
CA GLU A 454 12.22 73.27 -20.05
C GLU A 454 11.07 73.58 -21.01
N ILE A 455 10.15 72.63 -21.21
CA ILE A 455 8.98 72.81 -22.09
C ILE A 455 8.07 73.93 -21.56
N ARG A 456 7.80 73.95 -20.24
CA ARG A 456 7.01 75.02 -19.60
C ARG A 456 7.67 76.38 -19.74
N ASN A 457 8.99 76.47 -19.54
CA ASN A 457 9.73 77.73 -19.71
C ASN A 457 9.64 78.25 -21.15
N HIS A 458 9.71 77.38 -22.17
CA HIS A 458 9.54 77.80 -23.56
C HIS A 458 8.09 78.17 -23.91
N GLN A 459 7.11 77.47 -23.34
CA GLN A 459 5.70 77.83 -23.49
C GLN A 459 5.40 79.19 -22.83
N GLU A 460 5.96 79.46 -21.65
CA GLU A 460 5.88 80.77 -20.98
C GLU A 460 6.58 81.87 -21.77
N GLN A 461 7.76 81.61 -22.36
CA GLN A 461 8.42 82.57 -23.24
C GLN A 461 7.59 82.88 -24.49
N GLN A 462 6.95 81.88 -25.11
CA GLN A 462 6.01 82.10 -26.21
C GLN A 462 4.75 82.85 -25.74
N ARG A 463 4.25 82.52 -24.55
CA ARG A 463 3.08 83.17 -23.97
C ARG A 463 3.36 84.62 -23.62
N LEU A 464 4.54 84.95 -23.10
CA LEU A 464 5.00 86.34 -22.86
C LEU A 464 5.13 87.14 -24.17
N LEU A 465 5.53 86.50 -25.27
CA LEU A 465 5.52 87.11 -26.61
C LEU A 465 4.09 87.36 -27.15
N VAL A 466 3.09 86.63 -26.63
CA VAL A 466 1.66 86.77 -26.98
C VAL A 466 0.94 87.73 -26.02
N GLU A 467 1.29 87.73 -24.73
CA GLU A 467 0.73 88.59 -23.68
C GLU A 467 1.22 90.05 -23.81
N GLU A 468 2.35 90.34 -24.49
CA GLU A 468 2.68 91.70 -24.94
C GLU A 468 1.66 92.28 -25.98
N ARG A 469 0.65 91.52 -26.41
CA ARG A 469 -0.39 91.96 -27.36
C ARG A 469 -1.84 91.95 -26.87
N THR A 470 -2.16 91.41 -25.70
CA THR A 470 -3.56 91.38 -25.24
C THR A 470 -3.64 91.31 -23.72
N ASP A 471 -3.69 92.46 -23.06
CA ASP A 471 -4.08 92.56 -21.65
C ASP A 471 -5.07 93.72 -21.44
N ALA A 472 -6.36 93.37 -21.39
CA ALA A 472 -7.40 94.11 -20.68
C ALA A 472 -8.58 93.17 -20.35
N GLY A 473 -8.69 92.77 -19.09
CA GLY A 473 -9.93 92.30 -18.46
C GLY A 473 -9.92 90.83 -18.04
N GLU A 474 -9.89 90.54 -16.74
CA GLU A 474 -11.08 90.46 -15.87
C GLU A 474 -10.70 89.92 -14.47
N MET A 475 -11.08 90.68 -13.44
CA MET A 475 -11.21 90.24 -12.05
C MET A 475 -12.71 90.10 -11.75
N VAL A 476 -13.11 89.10 -10.95
CA VAL A 476 -14.10 89.13 -9.84
C VAL A 476 -14.36 87.69 -9.39
N GLN A 477 -14.21 87.41 -8.08
CA GLN A 477 -15.18 86.68 -7.22
C GLN A 477 -14.54 86.34 -5.85
N GLU A 478 -14.69 87.24 -4.88
CA GLU A 478 -14.39 86.99 -3.46
C GLU A 478 -15.62 87.29 -2.60
N THR A 479 -16.63 86.40 -2.60
CA THR A 479 -17.71 86.43 -1.59
C THR A 479 -18.33 85.05 -1.25
N SER A 480 -17.75 83.91 -1.66
CA SER A 480 -18.33 82.56 -1.39
C SER A 480 -17.68 81.76 -0.25
N LYS A 481 -16.52 82.19 0.30
CA LYS A 481 -15.69 81.38 1.22
C LYS A 481 -16.40 80.93 2.52
N ALA A 482 -17.28 81.75 3.08
CA ALA A 482 -17.96 81.39 4.35
C ALA A 482 -18.99 80.26 4.24
N ASN A 483 -19.63 80.09 3.07
CA ASN A 483 -20.61 79.00 2.85
C ASN A 483 -19.93 77.67 2.50
N VAL A 484 -18.69 77.76 2.02
CA VAL A 484 -17.85 76.63 1.63
C VAL A 484 -17.28 75.92 2.87
N GLU A 485 -16.86 76.66 3.90
CA GLU A 485 -16.34 76.07 5.14
C GLU A 485 -17.40 75.26 5.91
N GLU A 486 -18.66 75.74 5.98
CA GLU A 486 -19.75 75.02 6.66
C GLU A 486 -20.16 73.74 5.91
N THR A 487 -20.16 73.77 4.58
CA THR A 487 -20.44 72.58 3.76
C THR A 487 -19.32 71.55 3.84
N ILE A 488 -18.06 71.98 3.89
CA ILE A 488 -16.90 71.09 4.14
C ILE A 488 -17.03 70.38 5.49
N ALA A 489 -17.41 71.11 6.56
CA ALA A 489 -17.56 70.52 7.89
C ALA A 489 -18.65 69.43 7.94
N ILE A 490 -19.77 69.60 7.23
CA ILE A 490 -20.85 68.60 7.13
C ILE A 490 -20.35 67.33 6.45
N HIS A 491 -19.61 67.45 5.33
CA HIS A 491 -19.08 66.29 4.61
C HIS A 491 -18.02 65.54 5.43
N LEU A 492 -17.15 66.24 6.17
CA LEU A 492 -16.18 65.59 7.06
C LEU A 492 -16.85 64.83 8.22
N LEU A 493 -17.91 65.40 8.81
CA LEU A 493 -18.66 64.74 9.89
C LEU A 493 -19.36 63.45 9.41
N GLU A 494 -19.94 63.46 8.21
CA GLU A 494 -20.54 62.25 7.64
C GLU A 494 -19.47 61.22 7.25
N ALA A 495 -18.31 61.66 6.76
CA ALA A 495 -17.17 60.78 6.49
C ALA A 495 -16.64 60.12 7.78
N GLU A 496 -16.59 60.82 8.91
CA GLU A 496 -16.26 60.25 10.23
C GLU A 496 -17.27 59.19 10.67
N ARG A 497 -18.56 59.45 10.45
CA ARG A 497 -19.62 58.49 10.75
C ARG A 497 -19.47 57.21 9.92
N LEU A 498 -19.19 57.35 8.62
CA LEU A 498 -18.97 56.22 7.71
C LEU A 498 -17.67 55.46 8.03
N ARG A 499 -16.61 56.16 8.43
CA ARG A 499 -15.36 55.59 8.96
C ARG A 499 -15.63 54.71 10.19
N ALA A 500 -16.46 55.17 11.12
CA ALA A 500 -16.83 54.41 12.32
C ALA A 500 -17.58 53.09 12.01
N ILE A 501 -18.34 53.06 10.90
CA ILE A 501 -19.06 51.86 10.41
C ILE A 501 -18.15 51.00 9.51
N LYS A 502 -16.92 51.45 9.20
CA LYS A 502 -15.96 50.83 8.26
C LYS A 502 -16.43 50.83 6.80
N GLU A 503 -17.31 51.76 6.43
CA GLU A 503 -17.73 51.98 5.04
C GLU A 503 -16.78 52.97 4.34
N TYR A 504 -15.49 52.60 4.31
CA TYR A 504 -14.39 53.46 3.89
C TYR A 504 -14.53 54.01 2.46
N THR A 505 -15.17 53.29 1.53
CA THR A 505 -15.39 53.78 0.17
C THR A 505 -16.34 54.97 0.15
N GLN A 506 -17.43 54.90 0.91
CA GLN A 506 -18.39 56.01 1.00
C GLN A 506 -17.80 57.17 1.80
N ALA A 507 -17.01 56.87 2.84
CA ALA A 507 -16.28 57.89 3.59
C ALA A 507 -15.30 58.66 2.68
N LEU A 508 -14.58 57.96 1.80
CA LEU A 508 -13.68 58.59 0.82
C LEU A 508 -14.45 59.43 -0.22
N ASP A 509 -15.64 59.00 -0.63
CA ASP A 509 -16.50 59.78 -1.55
C ASP A 509 -16.97 61.09 -0.91
N GLU A 510 -17.34 61.08 0.39
CA GLU A 510 -17.70 62.32 1.11
C GLU A 510 -16.48 63.23 1.32
N VAL A 511 -15.29 62.68 1.58
CA VAL A 511 -14.04 63.45 1.63
C VAL A 511 -13.70 64.07 0.27
N ALA A 512 -13.92 63.34 -0.83
CA ALA A 512 -13.72 63.86 -2.18
C ALA A 512 -14.67 65.02 -2.49
N ARG A 513 -15.93 64.98 -1.99
CA ARG A 513 -16.86 66.13 -2.09
C ARG A 513 -16.38 67.33 -1.30
N ALA A 514 -15.84 67.12 -0.09
CA ALA A 514 -15.21 68.18 0.69
C ALA A 514 -13.97 68.77 -0.02
N PHE A 515 -13.18 67.93 -0.67
CA PHE A 515 -11.99 68.32 -1.42
C PHE A 515 -12.32 69.13 -2.68
N LEU A 516 -13.42 68.82 -3.37
CA LEU A 516 -13.91 69.59 -4.53
C LEU A 516 -14.34 71.01 -4.15
N LEU A 517 -14.75 71.23 -2.91
CA LEU A 517 -15.20 72.53 -2.40
C LEU A 517 -14.01 73.44 -2.04
N ASP A 518 -12.95 72.90 -1.43
CA ASP A 518 -11.69 73.60 -1.19
C ASP A 518 -10.48 72.63 -1.19
N PRO A 519 -9.74 72.52 -2.30
CA PRO A 519 -8.60 71.62 -2.42
C PRO A 519 -7.42 71.97 -1.50
N LEU A 520 -7.34 73.20 -0.99
CA LEU A 520 -6.23 73.68 -0.16
C LEU A 520 -6.50 73.54 1.35
N ASN A 521 -7.67 73.01 1.73
CA ASN A 521 -8.02 72.84 3.13
C ASN A 521 -7.20 71.70 3.77
N GLU A 522 -6.27 72.05 4.67
CA GLU A 522 -5.37 71.11 5.34
C GLU A 522 -6.10 70.01 6.12
N ASN A 523 -7.27 70.32 6.71
CA ASN A 523 -8.05 69.34 7.48
C ASN A 523 -8.62 68.24 6.57
N VAL A 524 -9.09 68.60 5.37
CA VAL A 524 -9.61 67.63 4.39
C VAL A 524 -8.49 66.72 3.91
N GLN A 525 -7.31 67.27 3.63
CA GLN A 525 -6.14 66.49 3.20
C GLN A 525 -5.64 65.54 4.29
N GLN A 526 -5.53 66.01 5.53
CA GLN A 526 -5.13 65.16 6.66
C GLN A 526 -6.14 64.02 6.86
N PHE A 527 -7.44 64.33 6.87
CA PHE A 527 -8.49 63.33 7.03
C PHE A 527 -8.51 62.31 5.89
N GLU A 528 -8.28 62.75 4.64
CA GLU A 528 -8.14 61.87 3.48
C GLU A 528 -6.95 60.90 3.65
N THR A 529 -5.79 61.39 4.09
CA THR A 529 -4.61 60.55 4.29
C THR A 529 -4.80 59.51 5.38
N GLU A 530 -5.40 59.89 6.52
CA GLU A 530 -5.74 58.95 7.60
C GLU A 530 -6.72 57.88 7.11
N LEU A 531 -7.78 58.30 6.43
CA LEU A 531 -8.82 57.41 5.93
C LEU A 531 -8.29 56.46 4.86
N ARG A 532 -7.39 56.91 3.99
CA ARG A 532 -6.69 56.06 3.02
C ARG A 532 -5.83 55.01 3.69
N MET A 533 -5.04 55.37 4.72
CA MET A 533 -4.26 54.41 5.48
C MET A 533 -5.13 53.37 6.17
N GLU A 534 -6.23 53.78 6.80
CA GLU A 534 -7.17 52.84 7.43
C GLU A 534 -7.88 51.96 6.41
N PHE A 535 -8.25 52.50 5.26
CA PHE A 535 -8.86 51.74 4.18
C PHE A 535 -7.92 50.69 3.62
N GLU A 536 -6.66 51.04 3.37
CA GLU A 536 -5.63 50.10 2.93
C GLU A 536 -5.38 49.01 3.96
N GLN A 537 -5.30 49.36 5.25
CA GLN A 537 -5.17 48.39 6.34
C GLN A 537 -6.39 47.46 6.40
N HIS A 538 -7.61 47.99 6.30
CA HIS A 538 -8.83 47.18 6.29
C HIS A 538 -8.92 46.28 5.06
N ARG A 539 -8.52 46.78 3.88
CA ARG A 539 -8.46 45.98 2.65
C ARG A 539 -7.43 44.87 2.76
N ALA A 540 -6.23 45.17 3.28
CA ALA A 540 -5.20 44.17 3.55
C ALA A 540 -5.68 43.12 4.56
N GLU A 541 -6.44 43.53 5.59
CA GLU A 541 -7.05 42.61 6.55
C GLU A 541 -8.12 41.73 5.89
N GLN A 542 -8.98 42.28 5.02
CA GLN A 542 -9.98 41.51 4.27
C GLN A 542 -9.33 40.52 3.30
N ASP A 543 -8.28 40.93 2.58
CA ASP A 543 -7.55 40.06 1.66
C ASP A 543 -6.80 38.96 2.43
N ALA A 544 -6.22 39.28 3.59
CA ALA A 544 -5.65 38.30 4.51
C ALA A 544 -6.71 37.29 5.00
N GLN A 545 -7.90 37.76 5.38
CA GLN A 545 -9.01 36.89 5.79
C GLN A 545 -9.51 36.00 4.64
N ARG A 546 -9.60 36.52 3.40
CA ARG A 546 -9.95 35.73 2.22
C ARG A 546 -8.93 34.63 1.96
N ARG A 547 -7.63 34.96 2.00
CA ARG A 547 -6.55 33.97 1.86
C ARG A 547 -6.63 32.90 2.93
N VAL A 548 -6.85 33.25 4.20
CA VAL A 548 -7.01 32.25 5.28
C VAL A 548 -8.21 31.33 5.02
N ARG A 549 -9.35 31.86 4.53
CA ARG A 549 -10.51 31.03 4.19
C ARG A 549 -10.26 30.10 3.00
N GLU A 550 -9.58 30.58 1.97
CA GLU A 550 -9.17 29.76 0.83
C GLU A 550 -8.23 28.62 1.28
N GLN A 551 -7.27 28.94 2.14
CA GLN A 551 -6.34 27.98 2.74
C GLN A 551 -7.05 26.92 3.60
N ILE A 552 -8.03 27.32 4.41
CA ILE A 552 -8.89 26.41 5.18
C ILE A 552 -9.69 25.48 4.25
N SER A 553 -10.24 26.01 3.15
CA SER A 553 -10.97 25.18 2.17
C SER A 553 -10.05 24.15 1.53
N LEU A 554 -8.89 24.59 1.05
CA LEU A 554 -7.91 23.72 0.40
C LEU A 554 -7.41 22.62 1.33
N ALA A 555 -7.10 22.96 2.58
CA ALA A 555 -6.69 21.97 3.59
C ALA A 555 -7.78 20.93 3.88
N LYS A 556 -9.07 21.32 3.89
CA LYS A 556 -10.19 20.38 4.04
C LYS A 556 -10.34 19.45 2.84
N ASP A 557 -10.15 19.96 1.63
CA ASP A 557 -10.19 19.15 0.40
C ASP A 557 -9.05 18.12 0.38
N LEU A 558 -7.82 18.55 0.73
CA LEU A 558 -6.65 17.67 0.85
C LEU A 558 -6.84 16.60 1.94
N MET A 559 -7.43 16.97 3.08
CA MET A 559 -7.80 16.02 4.13
C MET A 559 -8.81 14.98 3.62
N GLY A 560 -9.78 15.38 2.80
CA GLY A 560 -10.75 14.49 2.16
C GLY A 560 -10.12 13.49 1.18
N GLN A 561 -8.97 13.84 0.59
CA GLN A 561 -8.17 12.97 -0.29
C GLN A 561 -7.18 12.07 0.45
N GLY A 562 -7.01 12.25 1.78
CA GLY A 562 -6.02 11.53 2.57
C GLY A 562 -4.59 12.11 2.50
N LEU A 563 -4.42 13.30 1.93
CA LEU A 563 -3.13 14.00 1.82
C LEU A 563 -2.87 14.86 3.07
N PHE A 564 -2.73 14.20 4.22
CA PHE A 564 -2.70 14.88 5.53
C PHE A 564 -1.49 15.80 5.73
N GLU A 565 -0.32 15.48 5.17
CA GLU A 565 0.88 16.32 5.29
C GLU A 565 0.73 17.64 4.51
N GLU A 566 0.19 17.57 3.30
CA GLU A 566 -0.10 18.73 2.46
C GLU A 566 -1.19 19.59 3.11
N ALA A 567 -2.24 18.97 3.65
CA ALA A 567 -3.29 19.67 4.40
C ALA A 567 -2.72 20.43 5.61
N LEU A 568 -1.79 19.84 6.37
CA LEU A 568 -1.10 20.52 7.48
C LEU A 568 -0.22 21.67 6.99
N ALA A 569 0.45 21.52 5.85
CA ALA A 569 1.28 22.57 5.26
C ALA A 569 0.44 23.79 4.83
N GLU A 570 -0.74 23.59 4.23
CA GLU A 570 -1.67 24.68 3.90
C GLU A 570 -2.22 25.37 5.16
N VAL A 571 -2.52 24.61 6.22
CA VAL A 571 -2.89 25.19 7.54
C VAL A 571 -1.74 26.04 8.11
N GLN A 572 -0.49 25.60 8.00
CA GLN A 572 0.69 26.37 8.41
C GLN A 572 0.85 27.67 7.61
N LYS A 573 0.63 27.65 6.29
CA LYS A 573 0.59 28.87 5.48
C LYS A 573 -0.53 29.81 5.95
N GLY A 574 -1.69 29.26 6.29
CA GLY A 574 -2.80 29.99 6.90
C GLY A 574 -2.41 30.74 8.18
N PHE A 575 -1.62 30.12 9.07
CA PHE A 575 -1.14 30.76 10.30
C PHE A 575 -0.24 31.97 10.04
N THR A 576 0.51 31.97 8.94
CA THR A 576 1.35 33.12 8.55
C THR A 576 0.53 34.27 7.94
N ALA A 577 -0.69 33.99 7.45
CA ALA A 577 -1.47 34.94 6.66
C ALA A 577 -2.48 35.78 7.45
N GLY A 578 -2.86 35.43 8.69
CA GLY A 578 -3.86 36.23 9.42
C GLY A 578 -4.11 35.89 10.89
N ARG A 579 -4.94 36.71 11.55
CA ARG A 579 -5.24 36.65 13.00
C ARG A 579 -6.26 35.56 13.41
N ARG A 580 -6.89 34.84 12.47
CA ARG A 580 -7.86 33.76 12.78
C ARG A 580 -7.17 32.46 13.18
N GLN A 581 -6.44 32.49 14.29
CA GLN A 581 -5.67 31.35 14.76
C GLN A 581 -6.56 30.21 15.26
N GLU A 582 -7.75 30.51 15.81
CA GLU A 582 -8.66 29.52 16.39
C GLU A 582 -9.21 28.52 15.35
N GLU A 583 -9.74 29.00 14.22
CA GLU A 583 -10.28 28.14 13.15
C GLU A 583 -9.19 27.21 12.57
N LEU A 584 -7.96 27.72 12.43
CA LEU A 584 -6.81 26.96 11.95
C LEU A 584 -6.32 25.93 12.98
N THR A 585 -6.32 26.25 14.28
CA THR A 585 -5.98 25.28 15.33
C THR A 585 -6.96 24.12 15.40
N ILE A 586 -8.26 24.40 15.30
CA ILE A 586 -9.29 23.35 15.27
C ILE A 586 -9.09 22.44 14.06
N LEU A 587 -8.87 23.03 12.88
CA LEU A 587 -8.63 22.25 11.66
C LEU A 587 -7.33 21.42 11.75
N GLN A 588 -6.27 21.94 12.37
CA GLN A 588 -5.04 21.19 12.62
C GLN A 588 -5.29 19.95 13.49
N GLU A 589 -6.06 20.09 14.57
CA GLU A 589 -6.43 18.97 15.45
C GLU A 589 -7.32 17.94 14.73
N GLU A 590 -8.26 18.41 13.89
CA GLU A 590 -9.09 17.56 13.04
C GLU A 590 -8.24 16.75 12.06
N ILE A 591 -7.28 17.38 11.37
CA ILE A 591 -6.37 16.72 10.41
C ILE A 591 -5.53 15.66 11.12
N VAL A 592 -4.92 15.98 12.28
CA VAL A 592 -4.11 15.02 13.04
C VAL A 592 -4.96 13.84 13.53
N THR A 593 -6.20 14.10 13.95
CA THR A 593 -7.14 13.06 14.38
C THR A 593 -7.56 12.17 13.20
N ALA A 594 -7.83 12.76 12.04
CA ALA A 594 -8.15 12.04 10.81
C ALA A 594 -6.96 11.18 10.33
N GLN A 595 -5.74 11.71 10.37
CA GLN A 595 -4.51 10.99 10.03
C GLN A 595 -4.32 9.76 10.93
N LYS A 596 -4.51 9.91 12.26
CA LYS A 596 -4.43 8.79 13.20
C LYS A 596 -5.47 7.71 12.90
N ARG A 597 -6.71 8.10 12.59
CA ARG A 597 -7.78 7.16 12.21
C ARG A 597 -7.46 6.43 10.90
N PHE A 598 -6.97 7.15 9.90
CA PHE A 598 -6.59 6.58 8.61
C PHE A 598 -5.43 5.58 8.74
N LEU A 599 -4.39 5.93 9.51
CA LEU A 599 -3.29 5.00 9.79
C LEU A 599 -3.78 3.76 10.55
N ALA A 600 -4.65 3.93 11.55
CA ALA A 600 -5.26 2.80 12.26
C ALA A 600 -6.04 1.89 11.29
N GLN A 601 -6.85 2.46 10.39
CA GLN A 601 -7.56 1.70 9.35
C GLN A 601 -6.60 0.96 8.41
N GLN A 602 -5.54 1.60 7.92
CA GLN A 602 -4.53 0.91 7.09
C GLN A 602 -3.84 -0.24 7.84
N THR A 603 -3.53 -0.06 9.12
CA THR A 603 -2.93 -1.14 9.92
C THR A 603 -3.92 -2.28 10.15
N GLU A 604 -5.20 -1.99 10.36
CA GLU A 604 -6.24 -3.02 10.45
C GLU A 604 -6.47 -3.74 9.12
N GLU A 605 -6.47 -3.04 8.00
CA GLU A 605 -6.59 -3.65 6.67
C GLU A 605 -5.40 -4.55 6.35
N LYS A 606 -4.16 -4.11 6.63
CA LYS A 606 -2.96 -4.95 6.51
C LYS A 606 -3.05 -6.19 7.41
N ARG A 607 -3.51 -6.01 8.65
CA ARG A 607 -3.73 -7.11 9.60
C ARG A 607 -4.77 -8.10 9.08
N ARG A 608 -5.90 -7.62 8.52
CA ARG A 608 -6.94 -8.45 7.89
C ARG A 608 -6.42 -9.19 6.66
N ALA A 609 -5.62 -8.53 5.81
CA ALA A 609 -5.02 -9.16 4.64
C ALA A 609 -4.06 -10.29 5.02
N GLN A 610 -3.19 -10.07 6.01
CA GLN A 610 -2.30 -11.10 6.55
C GLN A 610 -3.07 -12.28 7.17
N LEU A 611 -4.13 -11.99 7.94
CA LEU A 611 -5.00 -13.03 8.49
C LEU A 611 -5.68 -13.85 7.40
N SER A 612 -6.18 -13.19 6.34
CA SER A 612 -6.76 -13.88 5.18
C SER A 612 -5.73 -14.79 4.50
N GLU A 613 -4.51 -14.32 4.31
CA GLU A 613 -3.42 -15.09 3.70
C GLU A 613 -3.08 -16.35 4.52
N HIS A 614 -2.88 -16.21 5.84
CA HIS A 614 -2.64 -17.36 6.71
C HIS A 614 -3.82 -18.34 6.71
N THR A 615 -5.05 -17.83 6.70
CA THR A 615 -6.27 -18.65 6.64
C THR A 615 -6.34 -19.46 5.35
N ASP A 616 -6.02 -18.85 4.21
CA ASP A 616 -6.03 -19.51 2.90
C ASP A 616 -4.93 -20.56 2.78
N ARG A 617 -3.71 -20.27 3.26
CA ARG A 617 -2.60 -21.24 3.30
C ARG A 617 -2.91 -22.41 4.23
N ALA A 618 -3.44 -22.16 5.42
CA ALA A 618 -3.88 -23.20 6.34
C ALA A 618 -4.91 -24.13 5.69
N ARG A 619 -5.89 -23.58 4.96
CA ARG A 619 -6.86 -24.37 4.17
C ARG A 619 -6.18 -25.22 3.09
N GLN A 620 -5.23 -24.65 2.36
CA GLN A 620 -4.49 -25.39 1.33
C GLN A 620 -3.73 -26.58 1.93
N PHE A 621 -3.06 -26.39 3.08
CA PHE A 621 -2.36 -27.47 3.77
C PHE A 621 -3.30 -28.53 4.35
N LEU A 622 -4.48 -28.13 4.86
CA LEU A 622 -5.53 -29.06 5.28
C LEU A 622 -5.99 -29.95 4.11
N VAL A 623 -6.21 -29.36 2.92
CA VAL A 623 -6.57 -30.10 1.69
C VAL A 623 -5.43 -31.03 1.26
N ALA A 624 -4.17 -30.60 1.38
CA ALA A 624 -2.99 -31.41 1.08
C ALA A 624 -2.70 -32.52 2.09
N ARG A 625 -3.49 -32.62 3.19
CA ARG A 625 -3.25 -33.50 4.34
C ARG A 625 -1.90 -33.27 5.03
N ASP A 626 -1.40 -32.04 5.03
CA ASP A 626 -0.16 -31.64 5.72
C ASP A 626 -0.50 -30.93 7.04
N ALA A 627 -0.70 -31.73 8.09
CA ALA A 627 -1.15 -31.22 9.39
C ALA A 627 -0.10 -30.33 10.10
N GLU A 628 1.19 -30.50 9.81
CA GLU A 628 2.25 -29.74 10.49
C GLU A 628 2.32 -28.31 9.94
N ASN A 629 2.36 -28.16 8.62
CA ASN A 629 2.34 -26.85 7.97
C ASN A 629 1.01 -26.13 8.18
N ALA A 630 -0.12 -26.84 8.14
CA ALA A 630 -1.42 -26.26 8.48
C ALA A 630 -1.45 -25.71 9.92
N ARG A 631 -0.84 -26.44 10.87
CA ARG A 631 -0.75 -26.00 12.27
C ARG A 631 0.08 -24.72 12.41
N GLN A 632 1.24 -24.66 11.75
CA GLN A 632 2.11 -23.49 11.80
C GLN A 632 1.42 -22.24 11.25
N GLU A 633 0.70 -22.35 10.13
CA GLU A 633 -0.04 -21.23 9.55
C GLU A 633 -1.21 -20.78 10.45
N VAL A 634 -1.92 -21.72 11.08
CA VAL A 634 -2.98 -21.39 12.05
C VAL A 634 -2.41 -20.70 13.30
N GLU A 635 -1.28 -21.19 13.83
CA GLU A 635 -0.62 -20.57 14.99
C GLU A 635 -0.06 -19.17 14.65
N ALA A 636 0.51 -18.98 13.46
CA ALA A 636 0.97 -17.68 12.97
C ALA A 636 -0.19 -16.68 12.85
N GLY A 637 -1.32 -17.11 12.27
CA GLY A 637 -2.53 -16.27 12.18
C GLY A 637 -3.10 -15.90 13.56
N LEU A 638 -3.16 -16.84 14.51
CA LEU A 638 -3.62 -16.58 15.87
C LEU A 638 -2.68 -15.67 16.67
N LEU A 639 -1.39 -15.64 16.34
CA LEU A 639 -0.45 -14.67 16.92
C LEU A 639 -0.79 -13.23 16.47
N ILE A 640 -1.25 -13.08 15.22
CA ILE A 640 -1.70 -11.79 14.67
C ILE A 640 -3.05 -11.40 15.27
N ASN A 641 -4.01 -12.32 15.39
CA ASN A 641 -5.30 -12.08 16.05
C ASN A 641 -5.77 -13.28 16.89
N PRO A 642 -5.55 -13.26 18.22
CA PRO A 642 -5.91 -14.36 19.09
C PRO A 642 -7.41 -14.68 19.14
N GLU A 643 -8.27 -13.71 18.81
CA GLU A 643 -9.73 -13.82 18.88
C GLU A 643 -10.35 -14.24 17.53
N ASP A 644 -9.55 -14.57 16.51
CA ASP A 644 -10.08 -14.98 15.22
C ASP A 644 -10.80 -16.35 15.30
N ALA A 645 -12.12 -16.30 15.17
CA ALA A 645 -12.98 -17.49 15.30
C ALA A 645 -12.73 -18.53 14.20
N VAL A 646 -12.31 -18.12 13.00
CA VAL A 646 -12.08 -19.02 11.87
C VAL A 646 -10.81 -19.83 12.09
N LEU A 647 -9.72 -19.16 12.47
CA LEU A 647 -8.46 -19.81 12.79
C LEU A 647 -8.57 -20.69 14.05
N ALA A 648 -9.35 -20.26 15.06
CA ALA A 648 -9.62 -21.08 16.23
C ALA A 648 -10.39 -22.37 15.88
N ALA A 649 -11.33 -22.32 14.93
CA ALA A 649 -12.00 -23.51 14.41
C ALA A 649 -11.02 -24.42 13.65
N MET A 650 -10.21 -23.85 12.75
CA MET A 650 -9.20 -24.61 11.99
C MET A 650 -8.18 -25.30 12.89
N LYS A 651 -7.83 -24.72 14.03
CA LYS A 651 -6.94 -25.37 15.01
C LYS A 651 -7.47 -26.73 15.46
N ASN A 652 -8.79 -26.85 15.62
CA ASN A 652 -9.43 -28.12 15.96
C ASN A 652 -9.39 -29.09 14.77
N ASP A 653 -9.68 -28.60 13.56
CA ASP A 653 -9.64 -29.41 12.33
C ASP A 653 -8.23 -29.96 12.05
N VAL A 654 -7.19 -29.14 12.25
CA VAL A 654 -5.78 -29.54 12.12
C VAL A 654 -5.42 -30.59 13.17
N ALA A 655 -5.89 -30.43 14.42
CA ALA A 655 -5.64 -31.41 15.48
C ALA A 655 -6.33 -32.74 15.18
N GLU A 656 -7.55 -32.73 14.63
CA GLU A 656 -8.25 -33.92 14.18
C GLU A 656 -7.52 -34.62 13.03
N LEU A 657 -7.13 -33.86 12.00
CA LEU A 657 -6.33 -34.38 10.87
C LEU A 657 -5.01 -35.01 11.35
N ALA A 658 -4.30 -34.36 12.29
CA ALA A 658 -3.06 -34.90 12.85
C ALA A 658 -3.29 -36.24 13.58
N GLN A 659 -4.39 -36.37 14.32
CA GLN A 659 -4.75 -37.65 14.96
C GLN A 659 -5.09 -38.73 13.93
N VAL A 660 -5.80 -38.40 12.86
CA VAL A 660 -6.11 -39.34 11.77
C VAL A 660 -4.83 -39.82 11.10
N LEU A 661 -3.93 -38.91 10.72
CA LEU A 661 -2.65 -39.26 10.09
C LEU A 661 -1.74 -40.08 11.02
N ALA A 662 -1.73 -39.78 12.31
CA ALA A 662 -0.99 -40.57 13.30
C ALA A 662 -1.53 -42.01 13.41
N ARG A 663 -2.86 -42.19 13.38
CA ARG A 663 -3.49 -43.52 13.33
C ARG A 663 -3.13 -44.27 12.05
N GLU A 664 -3.23 -43.61 10.90
CA GLU A 664 -2.84 -44.21 9.61
C GLU A 664 -1.35 -44.62 9.59
N ARG A 665 -0.45 -43.81 10.14
CA ARG A 665 0.98 -44.16 10.27
C ARG A 665 1.18 -45.37 11.17
N ALA A 666 0.57 -45.38 12.36
CA ALA A 666 0.64 -46.51 13.27
C ALA A 666 0.07 -47.79 12.66
N GLU A 667 -1.01 -47.70 11.89
CA GLU A 667 -1.59 -48.82 11.17
C GLU A 667 -0.67 -49.32 10.04
N ASN A 668 -0.06 -48.41 9.28
CA ASN A 668 0.92 -48.76 8.25
C ASN A 668 2.18 -49.41 8.84
N GLU A 669 2.70 -48.89 9.94
CA GLU A 669 3.83 -49.48 10.69
C GLU A 669 3.46 -50.87 11.21
N ARG A 670 2.24 -51.03 11.75
CA ARG A 670 1.69 -52.32 12.19
C ARG A 670 1.63 -53.32 11.03
N LEU A 671 1.09 -52.92 9.87
CA LEU A 671 1.04 -53.75 8.66
C LEU A 671 2.43 -54.09 8.12
N GLN A 672 3.38 -53.16 8.19
CA GLN A 672 4.76 -53.39 7.77
C GLN A 672 5.47 -54.37 8.72
N ALA A 673 5.27 -54.24 10.03
CA ALA A 673 5.78 -55.20 11.02
C ALA A 673 5.22 -56.61 10.76
N LEU A 674 3.91 -56.74 10.49
CA LEU A 674 3.30 -58.01 10.11
C LEU A 674 3.93 -58.61 8.86
N ARG A 675 4.12 -57.82 7.80
CA ARG A 675 4.81 -58.26 6.57
C ARG A 675 6.23 -58.74 6.84
N ASN A 676 6.97 -58.02 7.69
CA ASN A 676 8.33 -58.39 8.06
C ASN A 676 8.37 -59.72 8.82
N HIS A 677 7.48 -59.94 9.79
CA HIS A 677 7.40 -61.21 10.52
C HIS A 677 6.98 -62.36 9.61
N ALA A 678 5.99 -62.16 8.73
CA ALA A 678 5.57 -63.16 7.75
C ALA A 678 6.71 -63.53 6.79
N GLN A 679 7.52 -62.55 6.34
CA GLN A 679 8.69 -62.80 5.49
C GLN A 679 9.78 -63.59 6.22
N ARG A 680 10.13 -63.23 7.45
CA ARG A 680 11.12 -63.98 8.25
C ARG A 680 10.67 -65.40 8.53
N ALA A 681 9.39 -65.58 8.88
CA ALA A 681 8.82 -66.90 9.08
C ALA A 681 8.90 -67.77 7.80
N LYS A 682 8.63 -67.18 6.62
CA LYS A 682 8.83 -67.85 5.32
C LYS A 682 10.29 -68.23 5.08
N GLU A 683 11.25 -67.39 5.46
CA GLU A 683 12.67 -67.67 5.33
C GLU A 683 13.13 -68.80 6.25
N TYR A 684 12.73 -68.79 7.52
CA TYR A 684 13.02 -69.88 8.46
C TYR A 684 12.38 -71.20 8.01
N PHE A 685 11.15 -71.14 7.51
CA PHE A 685 10.46 -72.30 6.94
C PHE A 685 11.24 -72.91 5.76
N LYS A 686 11.72 -72.08 4.81
CA LYS A 686 12.55 -72.55 3.68
C LYS A 686 13.83 -73.25 4.14
N ASN A 687 14.39 -72.81 5.27
CA ASN A 687 15.59 -73.39 5.86
C ASN A 687 15.31 -74.59 6.79
N LYS A 688 14.07 -75.11 6.82
CA LYS A 688 13.62 -76.21 7.70
C LYS A 688 13.80 -75.92 9.20
N ARG A 689 13.86 -74.64 9.58
CA ARG A 689 13.93 -74.17 10.96
C ARG A 689 12.52 -73.89 11.48
N TYR A 690 11.78 -74.98 11.74
CA TYR A 690 10.34 -74.92 11.98
C TYR A 690 9.97 -74.21 13.29
N ASP A 691 10.76 -74.38 14.35
CA ASP A 691 10.47 -73.78 15.65
C ASP A 691 10.68 -72.26 15.63
N GLU A 692 11.72 -71.78 14.92
CA GLU A 692 11.95 -70.35 14.72
C GLU A 692 10.91 -69.71 13.81
N ALA A 693 10.45 -70.43 12.77
CA ALA A 693 9.36 -69.97 11.90
C ALA A 693 8.05 -69.80 12.68
N LEU A 694 7.70 -70.77 13.54
CA LEU A 694 6.52 -70.68 14.42
C LEU A 694 6.65 -69.58 15.48
N THR A 695 7.87 -69.33 15.97
CA THR A 695 8.14 -68.23 16.92
C THR A 695 7.89 -66.88 16.26
N GLU A 696 8.36 -66.65 15.03
CA GLU A 696 8.08 -65.41 14.29
C GLU A 696 6.58 -65.24 13.98
N ILE A 697 5.86 -66.33 13.69
CA ILE A 697 4.39 -66.28 13.55
C ILE A 697 3.71 -65.90 14.87
N ALA A 698 4.14 -66.49 15.98
CA ALA A 698 3.60 -66.17 17.30
C ALA A 698 3.82 -64.68 17.66
N ILE A 699 5.00 -64.13 17.33
CA ILE A 699 5.27 -62.70 17.45
C ILE A 699 4.35 -61.89 16.52
N GLY A 700 4.16 -62.32 15.28
CA GLY A 700 3.21 -61.71 14.33
C GLY A 700 1.77 -61.65 14.87
N TYR A 701 1.28 -62.70 15.56
CA TYR A 701 -0.04 -62.67 16.19
C TYR A 701 -0.17 -61.70 17.36
N THR A 702 0.94 -61.33 18.01
CA THR A 702 0.91 -60.25 19.01
C THR A 702 0.61 -58.90 18.35
N VAL A 703 0.94 -58.74 17.07
CA VAL A 703 0.64 -57.55 16.27
C VAL A 703 -0.79 -57.63 15.72
N GLU A 704 -1.23 -58.77 15.18
CA GLU A 704 -2.61 -59.00 14.73
C GLU A 704 -3.04 -60.46 14.88
N GLU A 705 -3.94 -60.74 15.81
CA GLU A 705 -4.37 -62.10 16.17
C GLU A 705 -5.08 -62.85 15.03
N ASN A 706 -5.72 -62.13 14.10
CA ASN A 706 -6.54 -62.70 13.04
C ASN A 706 -5.95 -62.56 11.64
N ASN A 707 -4.63 -62.37 11.53
CA ASN A 707 -3.99 -62.28 10.23
C ASN A 707 -4.06 -63.62 9.46
N SER A 708 -4.73 -63.63 8.31
CA SER A 708 -4.95 -64.85 7.52
C SER A 708 -3.66 -65.41 6.93
N GLU A 709 -2.73 -64.54 6.51
CA GLU A 709 -1.46 -64.96 5.91
C GLU A 709 -0.59 -65.71 6.93
N LEU A 710 -0.57 -65.25 8.19
CA LEU A 710 0.14 -65.94 9.27
C LEU A 710 -0.50 -67.29 9.61
N LYS A 711 -1.85 -67.39 9.59
CA LYS A 711 -2.57 -68.66 9.81
C LYS A 711 -2.27 -69.68 8.73
N GLU A 712 -2.31 -69.27 7.47
CA GLU A 712 -1.94 -70.14 6.34
C GLU A 712 -0.48 -70.61 6.45
N LEU A 713 0.43 -69.72 6.87
CA LEU A 713 1.84 -70.07 7.05
C LEU A 713 2.04 -71.07 8.21
N GLU A 714 1.32 -70.87 9.33
CA GLU A 714 1.34 -71.76 10.48
C GLU A 714 0.88 -73.17 10.10
N GLU A 715 -0.25 -73.28 9.40
CA GLU A 715 -0.79 -74.56 8.92
C GLU A 715 0.19 -75.27 7.97
N LEU A 716 0.81 -74.52 7.05
CA LEU A 716 1.82 -75.03 6.12
C LEU A 716 3.05 -75.59 6.87
N ILE A 717 3.55 -74.85 7.86
CA ILE A 717 4.71 -75.27 8.67
C ILE A 717 4.39 -76.56 9.44
N TRP A 718 3.21 -76.65 10.06
CA TRP A 718 2.80 -77.85 10.79
C TRP A 718 2.65 -79.06 9.88
N SER A 719 2.06 -78.90 8.70
CA SER A 719 1.92 -79.97 7.71
C SER A 719 3.29 -80.50 7.26
N GLN A 720 4.21 -79.60 6.90
CA GLN A 720 5.56 -79.99 6.45
C GLN A 720 6.41 -80.62 7.55
N ARG A 721 6.33 -80.08 8.78
CA ARG A 721 7.02 -80.65 9.95
C ARG A 721 6.56 -82.08 10.24
N SER A 722 5.25 -82.35 10.13
CA SER A 722 4.70 -83.70 10.30
C SER A 722 5.25 -84.66 9.26
N MET A 723 5.32 -84.25 7.99
CA MET A 723 5.89 -85.06 6.91
C MET A 723 7.38 -85.35 7.10
N ASP A 724 8.17 -84.34 7.49
CA ASP A 724 9.61 -84.52 7.76
C ASP A 724 9.84 -85.44 8.99
N TYR A 725 8.97 -85.37 10.00
CA TYR A 725 9.03 -86.24 11.18
C TYR A 725 8.64 -87.69 10.85
N GLU A 726 7.59 -87.92 10.07
CA GLU A 726 7.20 -89.25 9.58
C GLU A 726 8.32 -89.89 8.74
N ALA A 727 8.95 -89.12 7.85
CA ALA A 727 10.11 -89.58 7.08
C ALA A 727 11.32 -89.96 7.96
N SER A 728 11.49 -89.31 9.12
CA SER A 728 12.54 -89.63 10.09
C SER A 728 12.21 -90.84 10.96
N THR A 729 10.94 -91.06 11.28
CA THR A 729 10.46 -92.16 12.11
C THR A 729 10.28 -93.47 11.33
N GLU A 730 10.00 -93.42 10.03
CA GLU A 730 10.01 -94.61 9.15
C GLU A 730 11.41 -95.24 9.03
N LYS A 731 12.50 -94.46 9.17
CA LYS A 731 13.86 -95.01 9.29
C LYS A 731 14.14 -95.70 10.63
N SER A 732 13.28 -95.50 11.62
CA SER A 732 13.44 -96.00 12.99
C SER A 732 12.46 -97.13 13.35
N ARG A 733 11.47 -97.40 12.50
CA ARG A 733 10.43 -98.44 12.69
C ARG A 733 10.89 -99.83 12.23
N GLY A 734 11.90 -100.35 12.93
CA GLY A 734 12.29 -101.77 12.88
C GLY A 734 12.05 -102.55 14.19
N GLY A 735 11.60 -101.88 15.26
CA GLY A 735 11.42 -102.49 16.58
C GLY A 735 9.94 -102.70 16.93
N LYS A 736 9.53 -103.94 17.19
CA LYS A 736 8.28 -104.25 17.90
C LYS A 736 8.35 -103.61 19.29
N LYS A 737 7.59 -102.54 19.51
CA LYS A 737 7.44 -101.86 20.79
C LYS A 737 7.02 -102.87 21.87
N SER A 738 7.78 -102.92 22.96
CA SER A 738 7.48 -103.74 24.15
C SER A 738 6.21 -103.22 24.84
N GLY A 739 5.57 -104.05 25.66
CA GLY A 739 4.35 -103.68 26.39
C GLY A 739 4.52 -102.45 27.30
N GLU A 740 5.75 -102.16 27.75
CA GLU A 740 6.07 -100.98 28.58
C GLU A 740 5.92 -99.66 27.82
N GLU A 741 6.23 -99.63 26.52
CA GLU A 741 6.03 -98.41 25.72
C GLU A 741 4.55 -98.06 25.55
N GLN A 742 3.68 -99.06 25.42
CA GLN A 742 2.23 -98.83 25.33
C GLN A 742 1.63 -98.32 26.65
N GLU A 743 2.18 -98.74 27.79
CA GLU A 743 1.76 -98.22 29.10
C GLU A 743 2.26 -96.79 29.32
N SER A 744 3.51 -96.49 28.94
CA SER A 744 4.04 -95.11 29.01
C SER A 744 3.22 -94.15 28.14
N GLU A 745 2.84 -94.55 26.93
CA GLU A 745 2.01 -93.74 26.03
C GLU A 745 0.60 -93.53 26.59
N ARG A 746 0.02 -94.55 27.24
CA ARG A 746 -1.28 -94.41 27.92
C ARG A 746 -1.19 -93.43 29.10
N LEU A 747 -0.14 -93.51 29.91
CA LEU A 747 0.03 -92.62 31.06
C LEU A 747 0.25 -91.16 30.63
N VAL A 748 1.05 -90.93 29.58
CA VAL A 748 1.21 -89.58 29.00
C VAL A 748 -0.14 -89.03 28.55
N LYS A 749 -0.96 -89.82 27.83
CA LYS A 749 -2.30 -89.37 27.38
C LYS A 749 -3.26 -89.06 28.53
N ILE A 750 -3.14 -89.75 29.67
CA ILE A 750 -3.95 -89.45 30.86
C ILE A 750 -3.57 -88.08 31.44
N HIS A 751 -2.28 -87.82 31.60
CA HIS A 751 -1.80 -86.53 32.13
C HIS A 751 -2.12 -85.37 31.18
N LEU A 752 -2.01 -85.57 29.87
CA LEU A 752 -2.39 -84.53 28.90
C LEU A 752 -3.87 -84.17 28.95
N ARG A 753 -4.77 -85.16 29.05
CA ARG A 753 -6.21 -84.88 29.23
C ARG A 753 -6.53 -84.20 30.56
N ALA A 754 -5.77 -84.48 31.61
CA ALA A 754 -5.92 -83.80 32.89
C ALA A 754 -5.45 -82.34 32.79
N ALA A 755 -4.32 -82.09 32.14
CA ALA A 755 -3.80 -80.75 31.89
C ALA A 755 -4.79 -79.89 31.09
N GLU A 756 -5.37 -80.44 30.02
CA GLU A 756 -6.40 -79.76 29.22
C GLU A 756 -7.63 -79.37 30.06
N LYS A 757 -8.13 -80.28 30.90
CA LYS A 757 -9.27 -79.98 31.80
C LYS A 757 -8.94 -78.90 32.83
N PHE A 758 -7.73 -78.87 33.37
CA PHE A 758 -7.33 -77.80 34.30
C PHE A 758 -7.20 -76.45 33.59
N ALA A 759 -6.72 -76.45 32.35
CA ALA A 759 -6.66 -75.24 31.53
C ALA A 759 -8.06 -74.71 31.17
N GLU A 760 -9.02 -75.58 30.84
CA GLU A 760 -10.43 -75.21 30.64
C GLU A 760 -11.07 -74.57 31.89
N GLN A 761 -10.59 -74.96 33.08
CA GLN A 761 -11.02 -74.41 34.37
C GLN A 761 -10.24 -73.15 34.79
N PHE A 762 -9.33 -72.66 33.96
CA PHE A 762 -8.42 -71.53 34.24
C PHE A 762 -7.45 -71.79 35.41
N GLU A 763 -7.23 -73.05 35.78
CA GLU A 763 -6.25 -73.46 36.81
C GLU A 763 -4.88 -73.74 36.18
N PHE A 764 -4.30 -72.74 35.51
CA PHE A 764 -3.09 -72.90 34.68
C PHE A 764 -1.90 -73.53 35.42
N SER A 765 -1.68 -73.19 36.70
CA SER A 765 -0.61 -73.80 37.50
C SER A 765 -0.74 -75.32 37.60
N LYS A 766 -1.97 -75.83 37.82
CA LYS A 766 -2.21 -77.28 37.89
C LYS A 766 -2.10 -77.93 36.52
N ALA A 767 -2.48 -77.21 35.45
CA ALA A 767 -2.31 -77.68 34.10
C ALA A 767 -0.82 -77.88 33.75
N PHE A 768 0.06 -76.95 34.15
CA PHE A 768 1.50 -77.11 33.98
C PHE A 768 2.10 -78.22 34.84
N ASP A 769 1.58 -78.45 36.05
CA ASP A 769 2.01 -79.58 36.88
C ASP A 769 1.71 -80.93 36.20
N GLU A 770 0.55 -81.07 35.53
CA GLU A 770 0.22 -82.27 34.77
C GLU A 770 1.05 -82.41 33.48
N ILE A 771 1.39 -81.31 32.80
CA ILE A 771 2.35 -81.30 31.69
C ILE A 771 3.73 -81.79 32.16
N ALA A 772 4.20 -81.32 33.31
CA ALA A 772 5.48 -81.72 33.87
C ALA A 772 5.49 -83.23 34.20
N LYS A 773 4.39 -83.77 34.73
CA LYS A 773 4.23 -85.22 34.95
C LYS A 773 4.27 -86.01 33.64
N ALA A 774 3.56 -85.55 32.61
CA ALA A 774 3.62 -86.17 31.29
C ALA A 774 5.06 -86.15 30.72
N SER A 775 5.76 -85.02 30.85
CA SER A 775 7.14 -84.85 30.37
C SER A 775 8.15 -85.70 31.13
N ALA A 776 7.87 -86.06 32.37
CA ALA A 776 8.71 -86.97 33.15
C ALA A 776 8.60 -88.43 32.68
N ILE A 777 7.48 -88.80 32.03
CA ILE A 777 7.24 -90.16 31.52
C ILE A 777 7.87 -90.33 30.13
N ASP A 778 7.63 -89.38 29.22
CA ASP A 778 8.27 -89.36 27.90
C ASP A 778 8.61 -87.90 27.50
N PRO A 779 9.85 -87.44 27.76
CA PRO A 779 10.27 -86.06 27.49
C PRO A 779 10.25 -85.68 25.99
N LEU A 780 10.21 -86.67 25.10
CA LEU A 780 10.25 -86.47 23.65
C LEU A 780 8.88 -86.57 23.00
N HIS A 781 7.80 -86.78 23.77
CA HIS A 781 6.48 -86.93 23.21
C HIS A 781 5.90 -85.58 22.74
N ASP A 782 5.72 -85.43 21.42
CA ASP A 782 5.30 -84.17 20.79
C ASP A 782 3.96 -83.59 21.29
N GLU A 783 3.03 -84.45 21.71
CA GLU A 783 1.73 -84.04 22.25
C GLU A 783 1.87 -83.21 23.53
N ILE A 784 2.92 -83.46 24.32
CA ILE A 784 3.20 -82.72 25.55
C ILE A 784 3.56 -81.27 25.23
N ARG A 785 4.45 -81.05 24.26
CA ARG A 785 4.87 -79.70 23.84
C ARG A 785 3.72 -78.93 23.20
N ARG A 786 2.86 -79.62 22.42
CA ARG A 786 1.64 -79.00 21.85
C ARG A 786 0.66 -78.58 22.94
N CYS A 787 0.40 -79.46 23.91
CA CYS A 787 -0.50 -79.17 25.02
C CYS A 787 0.03 -78.01 25.88
N GLU A 788 1.34 -78.00 26.19
CA GLU A 788 1.99 -76.90 26.92
C GLU A 788 1.86 -75.55 26.20
N ALA A 789 2.09 -75.52 24.88
CA ALA A 789 1.95 -74.31 24.07
C ALA A 789 0.51 -73.79 24.06
N ASN A 790 -0.49 -74.68 24.00
CA ASN A 790 -1.90 -74.31 24.07
C ASN A 790 -2.26 -73.71 25.44
N ILE A 791 -1.81 -74.33 26.52
CA ILE A 791 -2.06 -73.84 27.89
C ILE A 791 -1.43 -72.44 28.10
N ARG A 792 -0.19 -72.22 27.63
CA ARG A 792 0.46 -70.88 27.68
C ARG A 792 -0.30 -69.83 26.85
N ARG A 793 -0.84 -70.22 25.69
CA ARG A 793 -1.67 -69.35 24.85
C ARG A 793 -2.97 -68.97 25.56
N ASP A 794 -3.63 -69.90 26.22
CA ASP A 794 -4.88 -69.67 26.96
C ASP A 794 -4.65 -68.83 28.22
N GLN A 795 -3.53 -69.04 28.92
CA GLN A 795 -3.12 -68.19 30.05
C GLN A 795 -2.92 -66.73 29.60
N ALA A 796 -2.18 -66.50 28.51
CA ALA A 796 -1.95 -65.15 27.99
C ALA A 796 -3.26 -64.46 27.54
N LYS A 797 -4.22 -65.22 27.02
CA LYS A 797 -5.57 -64.70 26.69
C LYS A 797 -6.35 -64.31 27.94
N HIS A 798 -6.25 -65.11 29.01
CA HIS A 798 -6.92 -64.82 30.28
C HIS A 798 -6.32 -63.58 30.96
N GLU A 799 -4.99 -63.47 31.03
CA GLU A 799 -4.30 -62.32 31.62
C GLU A 799 -4.62 -61.00 30.91
N LYS A 800 -4.89 -61.03 29.59
CA LYS A 800 -5.34 -59.84 28.83
C LYS A 800 -6.80 -59.46 29.10
N LYS A 801 -7.67 -60.40 29.48
CA LYS A 801 -9.08 -60.11 29.83
C LYS A 801 -9.21 -59.51 31.24
N ASP A 802 -8.35 -59.91 32.17
CA ASP A 802 -8.39 -59.47 33.57
C ASP A 802 -7.56 -58.21 33.86
N GLN A 803 -6.82 -57.67 32.88
CA GLN A 803 -6.35 -56.29 32.96
C GLN A 803 -7.50 -55.36 32.57
N PRO A 804 -8.19 -54.69 33.52
CA PRO A 804 -9.07 -53.59 33.15
C PRO A 804 -8.20 -52.60 32.40
N LEU A 805 -8.56 -52.31 31.15
CA LEU A 805 -7.96 -51.25 30.36
C LEU A 805 -7.94 -49.99 31.24
N LYS A 806 -6.79 -49.70 31.85
CA LYS A 806 -6.50 -48.39 32.41
C LYS A 806 -6.50 -47.47 31.20
N LEU A 807 -7.67 -46.93 30.87
CA LEU A 807 -7.75 -45.71 30.08
C LEU A 807 -6.98 -44.67 30.87
N ILE A 808 -5.71 -44.51 30.51
CA ILE A 808 -4.93 -43.34 30.86
C ILE A 808 -5.57 -42.21 30.06
N TYR A 809 -6.61 -41.60 30.63
CA TYR A 809 -7.02 -40.27 30.20
C TYR A 809 -5.86 -39.34 30.57
N PRO A 810 -5.21 -38.66 29.59
CA PRO A 810 -4.31 -37.59 29.94
C PRO A 810 -5.11 -36.50 30.67
N ASP A 811 -4.74 -36.23 31.91
CA ASP A 811 -5.35 -35.21 32.76
C ASP A 811 -5.36 -33.85 32.04
N ARG A 812 -6.55 -33.38 31.68
CA ARG A 812 -6.79 -32.10 30.99
C ARG A 812 -7.02 -30.93 31.96
N LYS A 813 -6.45 -30.97 33.18
CA LYS A 813 -6.63 -29.93 34.21
C LYS A 813 -5.31 -29.47 34.81
N SER A 814 -4.62 -28.56 34.12
CA SER A 814 -3.70 -27.59 34.75
C SER A 814 -3.16 -26.58 33.71
N ALA A 815 -4.02 -25.73 33.15
CA ALA A 815 -3.59 -24.56 32.39
C ALA A 815 -4.71 -23.50 32.30
N ALA A 816 -5.27 -23.13 33.44
CA ALA A 816 -6.09 -21.91 33.56
C ALA A 816 -6.11 -21.52 35.04
N ASP A 817 -5.04 -20.85 35.48
CA ASP A 817 -5.05 -19.82 36.53
C ASP A 817 -3.59 -19.40 36.78
N GLY A 818 -3.18 -18.27 36.19
CA GLY A 818 -1.84 -17.75 36.39
C GLY A 818 -1.44 -16.58 35.49
N LYS A 819 -2.11 -15.44 35.69
CA LYS A 819 -1.74 -14.05 35.31
C LYS A 819 -1.53 -13.69 33.84
#